data_AF-A0A5M9K9V0-F1
#
_entry.id   AF-A0A5M9K9V0-F1
#
_cell.length_a   1.000
_cell.length_b   1.000
_cell.length_c   1.000
_cell.angle_alpha   90.00
_cell.angle_beta   90.00
_cell.angle_gamma   90.00
#
_symmetry.space_group_name_H-M   'P 1'
#
loop_
_entity.id
_entity.type
_entity.pdbx_description
1 polymer ?
#
loop_
_entity_poly.entity_id
_entity_poly.type
_entity_poly.pdbx_seq_one_letter_code
_entity_poly.pdbx_strand_id
1 'polypeptide(L)'
;MGYDEIYPKLVEIVHETRLYTSASSEKEVKIGAGEGGIGGIKKLLNQIHSIMGKDGYAETYIHHEDQYITVHRVHPESRKGYFLIAHTAFPGYGNGNGGFNPVHLGGTKASHIGSWMLEVDTSDEAKKAVLDDKKYLRGLPSKVSNLPGIRMEYKDGETTISVRDKFPPGSIALFETWIPAAEHATGLDTFVTSGAKAAFSGLDLVDLNFVLYKCEAEELDSSGGKDGVYDIPGHGKLVYAGLQGWWSVLKNIIRENNLGHPMCNHLREGQWALDYIIGRLERVSNQAGYERLQKPATWLKERFDAIRKMPSFLLPRYFGLVIRTAYRAAWERSLGLMNKNVREGQWFLQDLAMVSVQQTGYVKSASLYPKKAVPIFGSRLTTFAVEWARCWGRDVFISARGLFLGTGRYGEAKEHILAFSSVLKHGMIPNLLGSGNLPRYNSRDSIWFMLQTIQDYTKIVPNGLDLLKEKTSILEDIIQESLQRHASGMSFREANAGPNLDMQMSSNGFNIDIKVDWTTGFILAATKNNCGTPRDGAAVEITGLLYSTLRWVADLHEKGKYKYAGVSTSDPSIKVITFSDWADKIKENFERCYYVPLDSKDDSKYDVNTPIVNRRARPNFPIAMTVAPELFDDAHALNALFLADKVLRGPTGMATLDPADLNYRPYYINSEDSEDFATSKGRNYHQGPEWLWPTGFFLRALLKFDLKRRKTPAAKTEAFQQITRRLAGCKEAIVSTDWAGLTELTNKDGSYCGDSSPTQAWSAGCLIDLYHDAAQYDVSQLSNR
;
A
#
# COMPACT_ATOMS: atom_id res chain seq x y z
N MET A 1 5.41 57.49 10.11
CA MET A 1 6.39 58.50 9.64
C MET A 1 7.51 58.55 10.66
N GLY A 2 8.75 58.76 10.24
CA GLY A 2 9.92 58.87 11.12
C GLY A 2 10.94 57.74 11.02
N TYR A 3 10.55 56.53 10.60
CA TYR A 3 11.53 55.47 10.30
C TYR A 3 12.28 55.80 9.02
N ASP A 4 11.56 56.04 7.92
CA ASP A 4 12.15 56.33 6.62
C ASP A 4 12.91 57.67 6.60
N GLU A 5 12.47 58.61 7.44
CA GLU A 5 13.11 59.92 7.67
C GLU A 5 14.26 59.87 8.69
N ILE A 6 14.53 58.75 9.36
CA ILE A 6 15.63 58.61 10.34
C ILE A 6 15.46 59.52 11.57
N TYR A 7 14.32 59.45 12.25
CA TYR A 7 14.11 60.17 13.50
C TYR A 7 15.06 59.65 14.60
N PRO A 8 15.71 60.55 15.37
CA PRO A 8 16.72 60.15 16.34
C PRO A 8 16.15 59.47 17.60
N LYS A 9 14.84 59.60 17.85
CA LYS A 9 14.15 59.05 19.01
C LYS A 9 12.75 58.57 18.64
N LEU A 10 12.24 57.63 19.43
CA LEU A 10 10.83 57.27 19.42
C LEU A 10 9.99 58.50 19.76
N VAL A 11 8.92 58.71 18.99
CA VAL A 11 7.99 59.83 19.21
C VAL A 11 7.15 59.53 20.44
N GLU A 12 7.13 60.45 21.40
CA GLU A 12 6.34 60.34 22.63
C GLU A 12 4.90 60.77 22.33
N ILE A 13 3.93 59.87 22.52
CA ILE A 13 2.59 60.06 21.95
C ILE A 13 1.74 61.04 22.78
N VAL A 14 2.06 61.25 24.06
CA VAL A 14 1.19 62.00 24.99
C VAL A 14 1.44 63.51 24.94
N HIS A 15 2.69 63.95 24.84
CA HIS A 15 3.07 65.37 24.98
C HIS A 15 3.74 65.95 23.74
N GLU A 16 3.99 65.14 22.71
CA GLU A 16 4.57 65.66 21.48
C GLU A 16 3.58 66.55 20.73
N THR A 17 3.99 67.79 20.46
CA THR A 17 3.15 68.81 19.82
C THR A 17 3.72 69.28 18.47
N ARG A 18 4.93 68.82 18.11
CA ARG A 18 5.60 69.16 16.86
C ARG A 18 4.96 68.44 15.67
N LEU A 19 4.97 69.11 14.51
CA LEU A 19 4.39 68.60 13.27
C LEU A 19 5.36 67.67 12.55
N TYR A 20 4.86 66.61 11.92
CA TYR A 20 5.71 65.76 11.08
C TYR A 20 6.23 66.53 9.86
N THR A 21 7.50 66.30 9.51
CA THR A 21 8.06 66.74 8.23
C THR A 21 8.77 65.59 7.53
N SER A 22 8.67 65.56 6.20
CA SER A 22 9.36 64.61 5.34
C SER A 22 9.65 65.25 4.00
N ALA A 23 10.91 65.22 3.56
CA ALA A 23 11.31 65.66 2.24
C ALA A 23 10.60 64.86 1.13
N SER A 24 10.15 63.64 1.44
CA SER A 24 9.40 62.76 0.54
C SER A 24 7.93 63.18 0.37
N SER A 25 7.43 64.10 1.20
CA SER A 25 6.05 64.61 1.12
C SER A 25 5.92 65.92 0.32
N GLU A 26 7.02 66.63 0.11
CA GLU A 26 7.02 67.94 -0.57
C GLU A 26 7.21 67.84 -2.09
N LYS A 27 7.86 66.77 -2.57
CA LYS A 27 8.18 66.56 -3.98
C LYS A 27 8.00 65.10 -4.35
N GLU A 28 7.83 64.83 -5.64
CA GLU A 28 7.78 63.46 -6.13
C GLU A 28 9.08 62.71 -5.79
N VAL A 29 8.95 61.62 -5.03
CA VAL A 29 10.07 60.77 -4.63
C VAL A 29 10.65 60.07 -5.86
N LYS A 30 11.91 60.37 -6.20
CA LYS A 30 12.66 59.66 -7.25
C LYS A 30 13.33 58.42 -6.69
N ILE A 31 13.41 57.36 -7.49
CA ILE A 31 14.08 56.11 -7.11
C ILE A 31 15.59 56.32 -7.16
N GLY A 32 16.30 55.78 -6.16
CA GLY A 32 17.76 55.75 -6.10
C GLY A 32 18.34 56.57 -4.95
N ALA A 33 19.62 56.91 -5.09
CA ALA A 33 20.38 57.72 -4.13
C ALA A 33 19.75 59.11 -3.92
N GLY A 34 19.86 59.63 -2.71
CA GLY A 34 19.23 60.90 -2.31
C GLY A 34 19.55 61.28 -0.87
N GLU A 35 19.11 62.46 -0.46
CA GLU A 35 19.28 62.98 0.91
C GLU A 35 17.96 62.97 1.67
N GLY A 36 18.03 63.01 3.00
CA GLY A 36 16.85 63.11 3.86
C GLY A 36 16.16 61.76 4.11
N GLY A 37 16.93 60.68 4.22
CA GLY A 37 16.47 59.36 4.61
C GLY A 37 16.43 58.34 3.46
N ILE A 38 15.61 57.29 3.62
CA ILE A 38 15.56 56.13 2.71
C ILE A 38 14.38 56.15 1.71
N GLY A 39 13.64 57.25 1.61
CA GLY A 39 12.40 57.33 0.83
C GLY A 39 12.52 56.86 -0.62
N GLY A 40 13.61 57.22 -1.32
CA GLY A 40 13.86 56.80 -2.71
C GLY A 40 14.03 55.29 -2.88
N ILE A 41 14.74 54.64 -1.95
CA ILE A 41 14.93 53.19 -1.92
C ILE A 41 13.66 52.49 -1.44
N LYS A 42 12.95 53.07 -0.47
CA LYS A 42 11.66 52.57 0.01
C LYS A 42 10.64 52.51 -1.12
N LYS A 43 10.58 53.52 -1.99
CA LYS A 43 9.72 53.52 -3.19
C LYS A 43 10.02 52.32 -4.09
N LEU A 44 11.29 52.06 -4.39
CA LEU A 44 11.71 50.91 -5.21
C LEU A 44 11.30 49.58 -4.56
N LEU A 45 11.62 49.38 -3.28
CA LEU A 45 11.29 48.14 -2.57
C LEU A 45 9.77 47.93 -2.48
N ASN A 46 8.99 48.99 -2.26
CA ASN A 46 7.52 48.91 -2.23
C ASN A 46 6.94 48.58 -3.60
N GLN A 47 7.50 49.13 -4.69
CA GLN A 47 7.08 48.78 -6.05
C GLN A 47 7.36 47.32 -6.36
N ILE A 48 8.57 46.84 -6.08
CA ILE A 48 8.94 45.43 -6.28
C ILE A 48 8.08 44.54 -5.39
N HIS A 49 7.84 44.91 -4.13
CA HIS A 49 6.97 44.18 -3.22
C HIS A 49 5.53 44.10 -3.74
N SER A 50 5.01 45.20 -4.30
CA SER A 50 3.67 45.24 -4.88
C SER A 50 3.56 44.34 -6.11
N ILE A 51 4.57 44.35 -6.98
CA ILE A 51 4.68 43.45 -8.14
C ILE A 51 4.72 41.99 -7.65
N MET A 52 5.64 41.66 -6.74
CA MET A 52 5.76 40.33 -6.17
C MET A 52 4.49 39.84 -5.49
N GLY A 53 3.76 40.72 -4.80
CA GLY A 53 2.48 40.40 -4.17
C GLY A 53 1.36 40.17 -5.19
N LYS A 54 1.27 41.01 -6.22
CA LYS A 54 0.27 40.89 -7.29
C LYS A 54 0.51 39.65 -8.15
N ASP A 55 1.77 39.37 -8.46
CA ASP A 55 2.17 38.29 -9.36
C ASP A 55 2.42 36.96 -8.61
N GLY A 56 2.26 36.91 -7.28
CA GLY A 56 2.27 35.64 -6.54
C GLY A 56 3.65 35.04 -6.26
N TYR A 57 4.67 35.88 -6.04
CA TYR A 57 6.00 35.44 -5.63
C TYR A 57 5.95 34.92 -4.18
N ALA A 58 5.74 33.62 -4.03
CA ALA A 58 5.40 32.98 -2.75
C ALA A 58 6.51 32.08 -2.18
N GLU A 59 7.53 31.70 -2.96
CA GLU A 59 8.66 30.93 -2.45
C GLU A 59 9.75 31.89 -1.93
N THR A 60 10.37 31.59 -0.80
CA THR A 60 11.39 32.45 -0.19
C THR A 60 12.50 31.62 0.45
N TYR A 61 13.74 32.05 0.24
CA TYR A 61 14.93 31.54 0.92
C TYR A 61 15.62 32.68 1.65
N ILE A 62 15.91 32.48 2.93
CA ILE A 62 16.59 33.47 3.78
C ILE A 62 17.83 32.81 4.35
N HIS A 63 18.96 33.50 4.26
CA HIS A 63 20.20 33.06 4.87
C HIS A 63 20.80 34.19 5.69
N HIS A 64 21.33 33.86 6.85
CA HIS A 64 21.99 34.78 7.77
C HIS A 64 23.41 34.28 8.01
N GLU A 65 24.38 35.13 7.71
CA GLU A 65 25.82 34.87 7.87
C GLU A 65 26.46 36.10 8.52
N ASP A 66 26.87 35.95 9.78
CA ASP A 66 27.43 37.03 10.60
C ASP A 66 26.64 38.34 10.56
N GLN A 67 27.12 39.34 9.80
CA GLN A 67 26.50 40.67 9.69
C GLN A 67 25.56 40.78 8.48
N TYR A 68 25.43 39.72 7.68
CA TYR A 68 24.69 39.71 6.43
C TYR A 68 23.40 38.91 6.53
N ILE A 69 22.35 39.46 5.93
CA ILE A 69 21.11 38.76 5.64
C ILE A 69 20.92 38.76 4.14
N THR A 70 20.71 37.58 3.56
CA THR A 70 20.26 37.45 2.18
C THR A 70 18.82 36.98 2.12
N VAL A 71 18.07 37.53 1.16
CA VAL A 71 16.68 37.17 0.93
C VAL A 71 16.49 36.92 -0.56
N HIS A 72 16.15 35.70 -0.93
CA HIS A 72 15.73 35.34 -2.28
C HIS A 72 14.24 35.07 -2.29
N ARG A 73 13.48 35.87 -3.03
CA ARG A 73 12.03 35.67 -3.19
C ARG A 73 11.71 35.34 -4.64
N VAL A 74 10.98 34.25 -4.87
CA VAL A 74 10.84 33.61 -6.18
C VAL A 74 9.37 33.30 -6.49
N HIS A 75 9.00 33.48 -7.76
CA HIS A 75 7.72 33.05 -8.30
C HIS A 75 7.72 31.51 -8.51
N PRO A 76 6.75 30.77 -7.94
CA PRO A 76 6.77 29.30 -7.93
C PRO A 76 6.68 28.67 -9.32
N GLU A 77 6.03 29.33 -10.28
CA GLU A 77 5.97 28.85 -11.67
C GLU A 77 7.12 29.41 -12.51
N SER A 78 7.10 30.71 -12.86
CA SER A 78 8.09 31.31 -13.78
C SER A 78 9.55 31.29 -13.28
N ARG A 79 9.79 31.02 -12.00
CA ARG A 79 11.11 31.05 -11.36
C ARG A 79 11.87 32.37 -11.48
N LYS A 80 11.18 33.45 -11.86
CA LYS A 80 11.70 34.81 -11.71
C LYS A 80 11.70 35.16 -10.24
N GLY A 81 12.67 35.94 -9.81
CA GLY A 81 12.82 36.30 -8.40
C GLY A 81 13.63 37.56 -8.19
N TYR A 82 13.65 38.01 -6.95
CA TYR A 82 14.52 39.10 -6.50
C TYR A 82 15.43 38.58 -5.38
N PHE A 83 16.72 38.85 -5.52
CA PHE A 83 17.73 38.52 -4.52
C PHE A 83 18.23 39.80 -3.87
N LEU A 84 18.22 39.85 -2.54
CA LEU A 84 18.70 40.95 -1.73
C LEU A 84 19.87 40.47 -0.89
N ILE A 85 20.97 41.23 -0.88
CA ILE A 85 22.03 41.14 0.11
C ILE A 85 21.92 42.38 0.99
N ALA A 86 21.81 42.21 2.30
CA ALA A 86 21.75 43.30 3.28
C ALA A 86 22.86 43.14 4.31
N HIS A 87 23.78 44.12 4.35
CA HIS A 87 24.79 44.22 5.40
C HIS A 87 24.20 45.03 6.56
N THR A 88 23.90 44.35 7.65
CA THR A 88 23.19 44.93 8.80
C THR A 88 24.11 45.81 9.64
N ALA A 89 23.54 46.81 10.33
CA ALA A 89 24.25 47.76 11.18
C ALA A 89 23.83 47.62 12.66
N PHE A 90 23.84 46.40 13.21
CA PHE A 90 23.56 46.16 14.63
C PHE A 90 24.77 46.50 15.53
N PRO A 91 24.57 47.12 16.72
CA PRO A 91 25.68 47.54 17.59
C PRO A 91 26.76 46.47 17.79
N GLY A 92 28.03 46.84 17.58
CA GLY A 92 29.17 45.91 17.59
C GLY A 92 29.74 45.58 16.20
N TYR A 93 29.18 46.14 15.12
CA TYR A 93 29.77 46.06 13.78
C TYR A 93 31.09 46.83 13.68
N GLY A 94 32.02 46.33 12.87
CA GLY A 94 33.23 47.06 12.47
C GLY A 94 33.00 47.83 11.16
N ASN A 95 33.99 48.63 10.73
CA ASN A 95 33.90 49.40 9.46
C ASN A 95 34.36 48.61 8.21
N GLY A 96 34.45 47.28 8.31
CA GLY A 96 34.91 46.39 7.23
C GLY A 96 33.78 45.78 6.40
N ASN A 97 34.11 44.84 5.52
CA ASN A 97 33.13 44.08 4.70
C ASN A 97 32.51 42.88 5.43
N GLY A 98 32.79 42.69 6.73
CA GLY A 98 32.17 41.62 7.53
C GLY A 98 32.43 40.18 7.09
N GLY A 99 33.36 39.92 6.16
CA GLY A 99 33.77 38.55 5.78
C GLY A 99 32.79 37.77 4.91
N PHE A 100 31.88 38.44 4.19
CA PHE A 100 30.83 37.78 3.40
C PHE A 100 31.37 36.82 2.34
N ASN A 101 30.93 35.56 2.41
CA ASN A 101 31.31 34.56 1.42
C ASN A 101 30.59 34.81 0.08
N PRO A 102 31.21 34.47 -1.07
CA PRO A 102 30.53 34.52 -2.34
C PRO A 102 29.23 33.70 -2.32
N VAL A 103 28.15 34.29 -2.83
CA VAL A 103 26.86 33.61 -2.98
C VAL A 103 26.84 32.90 -4.32
N HIS A 104 26.53 31.61 -4.28
CA HIS A 104 26.43 30.75 -5.46
C HIS A 104 24.96 30.49 -5.80
N LEU A 105 24.49 31.02 -6.93
CA LEU A 105 23.14 30.81 -7.44
C LEU A 105 23.19 29.81 -8.60
N GLY A 106 23.15 28.52 -8.26
CA GLY A 106 23.19 27.42 -9.23
C GLY A 106 22.02 27.48 -10.22
N GLY A 107 22.28 27.27 -11.51
CA GLY A 107 21.28 27.25 -12.57
C GLY A 107 20.54 28.58 -12.79
N THR A 108 20.98 29.65 -12.14
CA THR A 108 20.26 30.92 -12.04
C THR A 108 21.12 32.02 -12.63
N LYS A 109 20.51 32.88 -13.45
CA LYS A 109 21.10 34.15 -13.87
C LYS A 109 20.61 35.27 -12.96
N ALA A 110 21.45 36.28 -12.78
CA ALA A 110 21.08 37.49 -12.07
C ALA A 110 21.42 38.75 -12.88
N SER A 111 20.67 39.82 -12.64
CA SER A 111 20.91 41.16 -13.16
C SER A 111 20.93 42.13 -11.99
N HIS A 112 21.99 42.95 -11.91
CA HIS A 112 22.17 43.91 -10.82
C HIS A 112 21.23 45.10 -11.02
N ILE A 113 20.32 45.34 -10.07
CA ILE A 113 19.41 46.49 -10.08
C ILE A 113 20.10 47.71 -9.48
N GLY A 114 20.83 47.51 -8.40
CA GLY A 114 21.61 48.57 -7.76
C GLY A 114 22.10 48.18 -6.37
N SER A 115 23.06 48.96 -5.87
CA SER A 115 23.58 48.83 -4.51
C SER A 115 23.67 50.20 -3.87
N TRP A 116 23.29 50.27 -2.61
CA TRP A 116 23.17 51.53 -1.88
C TRP A 116 23.68 51.40 -0.46
N MET A 117 24.23 52.50 0.07
CA MET A 117 24.62 52.65 1.47
C MET A 117 23.83 53.80 2.08
N LEU A 118 23.30 53.61 3.29
CA LEU A 118 22.77 54.70 4.10
C LEU A 118 23.88 55.24 5.03
N GLU A 119 24.22 56.51 4.86
CA GLU A 119 25.08 57.26 5.77
C GLU A 119 24.20 58.20 6.61
N VAL A 120 24.38 58.19 7.93
CA VAL A 120 23.63 59.03 8.87
C VAL A 120 24.62 59.81 9.72
N ASP A 121 24.45 61.13 9.79
CA ASP A 121 25.19 61.97 10.74
C ASP A 121 24.58 61.80 12.13
N THR A 122 25.27 61.04 12.97
CA THR A 122 24.86 60.78 14.36
C THR A 122 25.65 61.62 15.36
N SER A 123 26.33 62.69 14.94
CA SER A 123 27.03 63.62 15.82
C SER A 123 26.07 64.24 16.86
N ASP A 124 26.62 64.62 18.01
CA ASP A 124 25.83 65.24 19.07
C ASP A 124 25.28 66.60 18.61
N GLU A 125 26.01 67.30 17.73
CA GLU A 125 25.59 68.53 17.07
C GLU A 125 24.36 68.30 16.18
N ALA A 126 24.39 67.29 15.30
CA ALA A 126 23.27 66.96 14.42
C ALA A 126 22.03 66.52 15.20
N LYS A 127 22.22 65.67 16.22
CA LYS A 127 21.13 65.24 17.11
C LYS A 127 20.51 66.43 17.84
N LYS A 128 21.34 67.33 18.40
CA LYS A 128 20.86 68.51 19.11
C LYS A 128 20.10 69.45 18.17
N ALA A 129 20.64 69.73 16.98
CA ALA A 129 19.99 70.59 15.99
C ALA A 129 18.60 70.09 15.59
N VAL A 130 18.44 68.77 15.44
CA VAL A 130 17.16 68.13 15.10
C VAL A 130 16.19 68.13 16.29
N LEU A 131 16.69 67.84 17.51
CA LEU A 131 15.86 67.77 18.71
C LEU A 131 15.39 69.13 19.21
N ASP A 132 16.17 70.19 19.00
CA ASP A 132 15.87 71.56 19.41
C ASP A 132 14.86 72.27 18.48
N ASP A 133 14.49 71.67 17.33
CA ASP A 133 13.39 72.18 16.51
C ASP A 133 12.07 72.07 17.29
N LYS A 134 11.53 73.23 17.68
CA LYS A 134 10.30 73.35 18.48
C LYS A 134 9.03 73.22 17.66
N LYS A 135 9.12 73.22 16.32
CA LYS A 135 7.95 73.25 15.43
C LYS A 135 7.78 71.93 14.68
N TYR A 136 8.86 71.29 14.25
CA TYR A 136 8.81 70.12 13.39
C TYR A 136 9.61 68.94 13.94
N LEU A 137 9.08 67.73 13.77
CA LEU A 137 9.81 66.47 13.96
C LEU A 137 10.68 66.21 12.73
N ARG A 138 12.00 66.36 12.90
CA ARG A 138 12.98 66.18 11.83
C ARG A 138 13.76 64.87 11.97
N GLY A 139 14.17 64.36 10.82
CA GLY A 139 15.16 63.30 10.71
C GLY A 139 16.58 63.78 10.91
N LEU A 140 17.48 62.88 11.27
CA LEU A 140 18.92 63.14 11.21
C LEU A 140 19.37 63.41 9.77
N PRO A 141 20.35 64.31 9.56
CA PRO A 141 20.99 64.47 8.26
C PRO A 141 21.51 63.11 7.79
N SER A 142 21.03 62.69 6.63
CA SER A 142 21.29 61.36 6.10
C SER A 142 21.32 61.38 4.59
N LYS A 143 22.14 60.49 4.03
CA LYS A 143 22.38 60.37 2.60
C LYS A 143 22.43 58.90 2.19
N VAL A 144 21.67 58.55 1.18
CA VAL A 144 21.81 57.29 0.46
C VAL A 144 22.74 57.51 -0.71
N SER A 145 23.84 56.76 -0.78
CA SER A 145 24.84 56.83 -1.86
C SER A 145 24.88 55.53 -2.67
N ASN A 146 25.23 55.62 -3.96
CA ASN A 146 25.39 54.45 -4.82
C ASN A 146 26.71 53.74 -4.51
N LEU A 147 26.69 52.41 -4.45
CA LEU A 147 27.87 51.57 -4.24
C LEU A 147 28.22 50.75 -5.50
N PRO A 148 29.49 50.75 -5.95
CA PRO A 148 29.96 49.85 -7.01
C PRO A 148 30.35 48.45 -6.47
N GLY A 149 30.14 48.19 -5.17
CA GLY A 149 30.78 47.15 -4.37
C GLY A 149 30.40 45.70 -4.66
N ILE A 150 29.88 45.35 -5.84
CA ILE A 150 29.49 43.99 -6.20
C ILE A 150 30.28 43.50 -7.42
N ARG A 151 30.67 42.23 -7.41
CA ARG A 151 31.16 41.49 -8.55
C ARG A 151 30.19 40.34 -8.82
N MET A 152 29.84 40.15 -10.08
CA MET A 152 28.92 39.11 -10.52
C MET A 152 29.54 38.39 -11.71
N GLU A 153 29.62 37.07 -11.62
CA GLU A 153 30.19 36.22 -12.67
C GLU A 153 29.21 35.11 -12.99
N TYR A 154 29.02 34.82 -14.27
CA TYR A 154 28.23 33.69 -14.72
C TYR A 154 29.13 32.69 -15.44
N LYS A 155 29.29 31.50 -14.86
CA LYS A 155 30.14 30.44 -15.41
C LYS A 155 29.50 29.09 -15.15
N ASP A 156 29.56 28.19 -16.14
CA ASP A 156 29.09 26.80 -16.03
C ASP A 156 27.65 26.64 -15.50
N GLY A 157 26.78 27.60 -15.82
CA GLY A 157 25.36 27.57 -15.41
C GLY A 157 25.08 28.19 -14.04
N GLU A 158 26.08 28.74 -13.35
CA GLU A 158 25.96 29.31 -12.02
C GLU A 158 26.31 30.81 -12.03
N THR A 159 25.54 31.61 -11.27
CA THR A 159 25.92 32.99 -10.98
C THR A 159 26.59 33.06 -9.61
N THR A 160 27.83 33.53 -9.58
CA THR A 160 28.55 33.84 -8.34
C THR A 160 28.48 35.34 -8.08
N ILE A 161 27.92 35.73 -6.93
CA ILE A 161 27.83 37.12 -6.48
C ILE A 161 28.78 37.29 -5.30
N SER A 162 29.78 38.15 -5.45
CA SER A 162 30.70 38.50 -4.37
C SER A 162 30.71 39.99 -4.11
N VAL A 163 30.98 40.32 -2.85
CA VAL A 163 31.11 41.69 -2.38
C VAL A 163 32.57 42.12 -2.56
N ARG A 164 32.81 43.29 -3.16
CA ARG A 164 34.15 43.87 -3.37
C ARG A 164 34.69 44.48 -2.08
N ASP A 165 35.87 45.09 -2.16
CA ASP A 165 36.61 45.70 -1.03
C ASP A 165 35.84 46.76 -0.22
N LYS A 166 34.71 47.29 -0.70
CA LYS A 166 33.91 48.29 0.03
C LYS A 166 32.41 48.03 -0.08
N PHE A 167 31.85 47.43 0.97
CA PHE A 167 30.40 47.27 1.19
C PHE A 167 30.12 47.33 2.70
N PRO A 168 30.08 48.54 3.28
CA PRO A 168 30.03 48.73 4.73
C PRO A 168 28.66 48.39 5.34
N PRO A 169 28.55 48.29 6.68
CA PRO A 169 27.28 48.14 7.38
C PRO A 169 26.27 49.22 6.99
N GLY A 170 24.99 48.85 6.92
CA GLY A 170 23.92 49.72 6.43
C GLY A 170 23.80 49.76 4.90
N SER A 171 24.40 48.78 4.22
CA SER A 171 24.36 48.66 2.76
C SER A 171 23.43 47.55 2.29
N ILE A 172 22.85 47.74 1.11
CA ILE A 172 22.07 46.71 0.41
C ILE A 172 22.51 46.58 -1.05
N ALA A 173 22.36 45.39 -1.62
CA ALA A 173 22.49 45.11 -3.05
C ALA A 173 21.29 44.28 -3.50
N LEU A 174 20.65 44.71 -4.59
CA LEU A 174 19.43 44.10 -5.10
C LEU A 174 19.63 43.60 -6.54
N PHE A 175 19.09 42.42 -6.81
CA PHE A 175 19.21 41.73 -8.09
C PHE A 175 17.85 41.21 -8.55
N GLU A 176 17.60 41.27 -9.84
CA GLU A 176 16.60 40.42 -10.50
C GLU A 176 17.25 39.08 -10.82
N THR A 177 16.52 37.98 -10.67
CA THR A 177 17.02 36.62 -10.89
C THR A 177 16.03 35.82 -11.73
N TRP A 178 16.54 34.90 -12.54
CA TRP A 178 15.71 33.95 -13.30
C TRP A 178 16.49 32.69 -13.61
N ILE A 179 15.77 31.59 -13.82
CA ILE A 179 16.36 30.29 -14.20
C ILE A 179 16.07 30.11 -15.70
N PRO A 180 17.07 30.21 -16.60
CA PRO A 180 16.85 30.12 -18.04
C PRO A 180 16.16 28.81 -18.44
N ALA A 181 16.54 27.71 -17.81
CA ALA A 181 15.94 26.41 -18.07
C ALA A 181 14.45 26.33 -17.64
N ALA A 182 13.99 27.25 -16.78
CA ALA A 182 12.64 27.31 -16.24
C ALA A 182 11.80 28.45 -16.85
N GLU A 183 12.26 29.15 -17.90
CA GLU A 183 11.48 30.19 -18.60
C GLU A 183 10.13 29.66 -19.12
N HIS A 184 10.05 28.35 -19.39
CA HIS A 184 8.83 27.65 -19.78
C HIS A 184 8.27 26.76 -18.66
N ALA A 185 8.55 27.04 -17.39
CA ALA A 185 8.18 26.16 -16.27
C ALA A 185 6.67 25.86 -16.16
N THR A 186 5.78 26.80 -16.47
CA THR A 186 4.33 26.52 -16.55
C THR A 186 4.01 25.51 -17.68
N GLY A 187 4.72 25.62 -18.79
CA GLY A 187 4.68 24.63 -19.88
C GLY A 187 5.27 23.28 -19.45
N LEU A 188 6.34 23.28 -18.66
CA LEU A 188 6.97 22.08 -18.12
C LEU A 188 6.06 21.37 -17.11
N ASP A 189 5.48 22.09 -16.15
CA ASP A 189 4.50 21.56 -15.17
C ASP A 189 3.33 20.90 -15.90
N THR A 190 2.79 21.55 -16.93
CA THR A 190 1.73 20.99 -17.79
C THR A 190 2.22 19.77 -18.56
N PHE A 191 3.44 19.81 -19.11
CA PHE A 191 4.01 18.71 -19.88
C PHE A 191 4.26 17.45 -19.03
N VAL A 192 4.77 17.62 -17.79
CA VAL A 192 5.06 16.49 -16.89
C VAL A 192 3.81 15.89 -16.26
N THR A 193 2.70 16.62 -16.23
CA THR A 193 1.42 16.16 -15.66
C THR A 193 0.39 15.71 -16.70
N SER A 194 0.68 15.85 -18.00
CA SER A 194 -0.25 15.53 -19.10
C SER A 194 0.11 14.25 -19.85
N GLY A 195 -0.87 13.68 -20.55
CA GLY A 195 -0.68 12.53 -21.45
C GLY A 195 -0.53 11.16 -20.77
N ALA A 196 -0.36 11.11 -19.44
CA ALA A 196 -0.13 9.85 -18.71
C ALA A 196 -1.28 8.84 -18.88
N LYS A 197 -2.54 9.30 -18.76
CA LYS A 197 -3.71 8.41 -18.94
C LYS A 197 -3.73 7.75 -20.32
N ALA A 198 -3.38 8.49 -21.37
CA ALA A 198 -3.29 7.96 -22.73
C ALA A 198 -2.12 6.96 -22.87
N ALA A 199 -0.95 7.27 -22.30
CA ALA A 199 0.20 6.38 -22.35
C ALA A 199 -0.04 5.02 -21.66
N PHE A 200 -0.80 5.02 -20.56
CA PHE A 200 -1.09 3.81 -19.77
C PHE A 200 -2.40 3.12 -20.19
N SER A 201 -3.18 3.71 -21.10
CA SER A 201 -4.50 3.21 -21.51
C SER A 201 -4.49 1.81 -22.13
N GLY A 202 -3.37 1.38 -22.71
CA GLY A 202 -3.21 0.07 -23.35
C GLY A 202 -2.92 -1.07 -22.39
N LEU A 203 -2.48 -0.77 -21.16
CA LEU A 203 -2.01 -1.77 -20.20
C LEU A 203 -3.17 -2.63 -19.69
N ASP A 204 -2.92 -3.90 -19.41
CA ASP A 204 -3.82 -4.76 -18.63
C ASP A 204 -3.37 -4.89 -17.16
N LEU A 205 -4.08 -5.68 -16.36
CA LEU A 205 -3.76 -5.86 -14.95
C LEU A 205 -2.44 -6.63 -14.71
N VAL A 206 -1.98 -7.42 -15.68
CA VAL A 206 -0.71 -8.15 -15.61
C VAL A 206 0.45 -7.21 -15.93
N ASP A 207 0.30 -6.34 -16.93
CA ASP A 207 1.27 -5.27 -17.21
C ASP A 207 1.46 -4.36 -15.98
N LEU A 208 0.35 -4.02 -15.32
CA LEU A 208 0.32 -3.12 -14.17
C LEU A 208 1.00 -3.73 -12.93
N ASN A 209 1.11 -5.06 -12.82
CA ASN A 209 1.95 -5.70 -11.81
C ASN A 209 3.41 -5.22 -11.92
N PHE A 210 3.97 -5.24 -13.12
CA PHE A 210 5.36 -4.84 -13.36
C PHE A 210 5.56 -3.33 -13.17
N VAL A 211 4.60 -2.53 -13.65
CA VAL A 211 4.70 -1.06 -13.58
C VAL A 211 4.60 -0.54 -12.15
N LEU A 212 3.69 -1.09 -11.35
CA LEU A 212 3.41 -0.61 -10.00
C LEU A 212 4.26 -1.31 -8.94
N TYR A 213 4.49 -2.62 -9.05
CA TYR A 213 4.95 -3.44 -7.93
C TYR A 213 6.33 -4.09 -8.19
N LYS A 214 6.42 -5.42 -8.20
CA LYS A 214 7.66 -6.21 -8.12
C LYS A 214 8.42 -5.99 -6.82
N CYS A 215 8.32 -6.95 -5.89
CA CYS A 215 9.24 -6.99 -4.76
C CYS A 215 10.64 -7.43 -5.23
N GLU A 216 11.66 -7.24 -4.40
CA GLU A 216 13.07 -7.52 -4.78
C GLU A 216 13.29 -8.90 -5.38
N ALA A 217 12.73 -9.95 -4.79
CA ALA A 217 12.87 -11.31 -5.33
C ALA A 217 12.29 -11.46 -6.75
N GLU A 218 11.15 -10.83 -7.04
CA GLU A 218 10.53 -10.89 -8.38
C GLU A 218 11.29 -10.06 -9.40
N GLU A 219 11.85 -8.91 -8.99
CA GLU A 219 12.65 -8.05 -9.85
C GLU A 219 13.98 -8.72 -10.23
N LEU A 220 14.66 -9.33 -9.25
CA LEU A 220 15.86 -10.12 -9.47
C LEU A 220 15.58 -11.31 -10.39
N ASP A 221 14.48 -12.03 -10.18
CA ASP A 221 14.11 -13.16 -11.02
C ASP A 221 13.83 -12.74 -12.48
N SER A 222 13.09 -11.63 -12.66
CA SER A 222 12.75 -11.08 -13.98
C SER A 222 13.97 -10.53 -14.72
N SER A 223 14.95 -9.98 -14.00
CA SER A 223 16.16 -9.39 -14.56
C SER A 223 17.34 -10.37 -14.71
N GLY A 224 17.20 -11.60 -14.19
CA GLY A 224 18.28 -12.57 -14.13
C GLY A 224 19.39 -12.17 -13.14
N GLY A 225 19.00 -11.56 -12.02
CA GLY A 225 19.86 -11.12 -10.92
C GLY A 225 20.55 -9.77 -11.13
N LYS A 226 20.21 -9.05 -12.21
CA LYS A 226 20.89 -7.80 -12.58
C LYS A 226 20.32 -6.58 -11.87
N ASP A 227 19.01 -6.55 -11.68
CA ASP A 227 18.27 -5.44 -11.11
C ASP A 227 17.50 -5.91 -9.88
N GLY A 228 17.68 -5.21 -8.77
CA GLY A 228 16.87 -5.35 -7.57
C GLY A 228 15.98 -4.12 -7.37
N VAL A 229 15.42 -3.99 -6.17
CA VAL A 229 14.76 -2.75 -5.74
C VAL A 229 15.79 -1.63 -5.55
N TYR A 230 15.38 -0.40 -5.79
CA TYR A 230 16.27 0.75 -5.63
C TYR A 230 16.63 0.99 -4.16
N ASP A 231 17.90 1.25 -3.88
CA ASP A 231 18.41 1.64 -2.56
C ASP A 231 18.66 3.15 -2.54
N ILE A 232 17.95 3.86 -1.66
CA ILE A 232 18.11 5.30 -1.46
C ILE A 232 19.10 5.52 -0.32
N PRO A 233 20.29 6.10 -0.56
CA PRO A 233 21.27 6.37 0.48
C PRO A 233 20.65 7.13 1.66
N GLY A 234 20.88 6.65 2.89
CA GLY A 234 20.34 7.23 4.12
C GLY A 234 18.86 6.92 4.41
N HIS A 235 18.16 6.21 3.53
CA HIS A 235 16.80 5.71 3.76
C HIS A 235 16.75 4.16 3.72
N GLY A 236 17.35 3.55 2.71
CA GLY A 236 17.34 2.12 2.47
C GLY A 236 16.59 1.72 1.18
N LYS A 237 16.39 0.41 1.02
CA LYS A 237 15.71 -0.18 -0.13
C LYS A 237 14.22 0.12 -0.15
N LEU A 238 13.70 0.43 -1.33
CA LEU A 238 12.26 0.46 -1.56
C LEU A 238 11.67 -0.96 -1.46
N VAL A 239 10.43 -1.06 -1.01
CA VAL A 239 9.72 -2.36 -0.91
C VAL A 239 9.28 -2.92 -2.26
N TYR A 240 9.13 -2.04 -3.27
CA TYR A 240 8.81 -2.38 -4.65
C TYR A 240 9.76 -1.65 -5.61
N ALA A 241 10.09 -2.30 -6.73
CA ALA A 241 10.86 -1.69 -7.81
C ALA A 241 10.02 -0.70 -8.63
N GLY A 242 8.73 -1.00 -8.77
CA GLY A 242 7.72 -0.24 -9.49
C GLY A 242 7.31 1.08 -8.82
N LEU A 243 6.38 1.79 -9.46
CA LEU A 243 5.94 3.12 -9.05
C LEU A 243 5.34 3.17 -7.64
N GLN A 244 4.76 2.07 -7.13
CA GLN A 244 4.27 2.01 -5.75
C GLN A 244 5.41 2.22 -4.75
N GLY A 245 6.59 1.64 -4.97
CA GLY A 245 7.72 1.77 -4.05
C GLY A 245 8.13 3.23 -3.88
N TRP A 246 8.25 3.94 -5.00
CA TRP A 246 8.52 5.39 -5.01
C TRP A 246 7.38 6.20 -4.37
N TRP A 247 6.14 5.87 -4.70
CA TRP A 247 4.98 6.59 -4.20
C TRP A 247 4.77 6.43 -2.69
N SER A 248 5.02 5.24 -2.13
CA SER A 248 4.93 4.96 -0.70
C SER A 248 5.80 5.92 0.12
N VAL A 249 6.98 6.28 -0.38
CA VAL A 249 7.88 7.26 0.25
C VAL A 249 7.46 8.71 -0.10
N LEU A 250 7.21 9.00 -1.38
CA LEU A 250 6.91 10.36 -1.85
C LEU A 250 5.63 10.96 -1.27
N LYS A 251 4.60 10.15 -1.00
CA LYS A 251 3.29 10.64 -0.53
C LYS A 251 3.42 11.50 0.74
N ASN A 252 4.25 11.09 1.69
CA ASN A 252 4.44 11.79 2.96
C ASN A 252 5.37 12.99 2.79
N ILE A 253 6.46 12.84 2.02
CA ILE A 253 7.37 13.95 1.70
C ILE A 253 6.63 15.11 1.06
N ILE A 254 5.75 14.83 0.09
CA ILE A 254 4.97 15.85 -0.59
C ILE A 254 3.96 16.49 0.36
N ARG A 255 3.26 15.68 1.17
CA ARG A 255 2.26 16.18 2.13
C ARG A 255 2.87 17.11 3.18
N GLU A 256 4.06 16.78 3.65
CA GLU A 256 4.76 17.48 4.74
C GLU A 256 5.77 18.51 4.23
N ASN A 257 5.95 18.62 2.90
CA ASN A 257 7.00 19.40 2.26
C ASN A 257 8.40 19.11 2.85
N ASN A 258 8.69 17.84 3.14
CA ASN A 258 9.93 17.42 3.81
C ASN A 258 11.10 17.36 2.82
N LEU A 259 11.60 18.53 2.41
CA LEU A 259 12.77 18.64 1.54
C LEU A 259 14.07 18.19 2.21
N GLY A 260 14.08 17.90 3.52
CA GLY A 260 15.23 17.34 4.24
C GLY A 260 15.34 15.82 4.13
N HIS A 261 14.36 15.14 3.55
CA HIS A 261 14.35 13.68 3.44
C HIS A 261 15.53 13.16 2.59
N PRO A 262 16.15 12.01 2.94
CA PRO A 262 17.28 11.44 2.19
C PRO A 262 17.02 11.30 0.68
N MET A 263 15.83 10.88 0.26
CA MET A 263 15.44 10.86 -1.16
C MET A 263 15.55 12.23 -1.86
N CYS A 264 15.18 13.33 -1.19
CA CYS A 264 15.32 14.67 -1.77
C CYS A 264 16.78 15.11 -1.87
N ASN A 265 17.64 14.67 -0.95
CA ASN A 265 19.09 14.90 -1.03
C ASN A 265 19.69 14.09 -2.18
N HIS A 266 19.35 12.80 -2.26
CA HIS A 266 19.80 11.91 -3.31
C HIS A 266 19.42 12.40 -4.73
N LEU A 267 18.20 12.90 -4.90
CA LEU A 267 17.75 13.52 -6.16
C LEU A 267 18.47 14.84 -6.47
N ARG A 268 19.02 15.55 -5.48
CA ARG A 268 19.86 16.73 -5.72
C ARG A 268 21.29 16.35 -6.09
N GLU A 269 21.79 15.25 -5.52
CA GLU A 269 23.14 14.73 -5.75
C GLU A 269 23.29 14.08 -7.12
N GLY A 270 22.23 13.46 -7.65
CA GLY A 270 22.26 12.90 -8.99
C GLY A 270 20.94 12.41 -9.54
N GLN A 271 20.99 11.95 -10.80
CA GLN A 271 19.82 11.64 -11.61
C GLN A 271 19.56 10.12 -11.72
N TRP A 272 20.25 9.30 -10.93
CA TRP A 272 20.24 7.83 -11.05
C TRP A 272 18.85 7.20 -10.87
N ALA A 273 17.98 7.81 -10.07
CA ALA A 273 16.60 7.33 -9.89
C ALA A 273 15.80 7.38 -11.20
N LEU A 274 16.05 8.37 -12.05
CA LEU A 274 15.39 8.53 -13.34
C LEU A 274 15.84 7.41 -14.29
N ASP A 275 17.15 7.13 -14.31
CA ASP A 275 17.76 6.06 -15.11
C ASP A 275 17.27 4.67 -14.70
N TYR A 276 17.15 4.42 -13.40
CA TYR A 276 16.64 3.16 -12.88
C TYR A 276 15.21 2.89 -13.34
N ILE A 277 14.31 3.87 -13.20
CA ILE A 277 12.89 3.71 -13.54
C ILE A 277 12.69 3.48 -15.03
N ILE A 278 13.37 4.28 -15.89
CA ILE A 278 13.29 4.09 -17.34
C ILE A 278 13.93 2.76 -17.73
N GLY A 279 15.15 2.50 -17.28
CA GLY A 279 15.93 1.34 -17.69
C GLY A 279 15.19 0.03 -17.41
N ARG A 280 14.52 -0.07 -16.25
CA ARG A 280 13.67 -1.23 -15.91
C ARG A 280 12.57 -1.43 -16.96
N LEU A 281 11.80 -0.39 -17.26
CA LEU A 281 10.67 -0.46 -18.19
C LEU A 281 11.12 -0.72 -19.63
N GLU A 282 12.16 -0.02 -20.11
CA GLU A 282 12.72 -0.22 -21.45
C GLU A 282 13.21 -1.67 -21.63
N ARG A 283 13.96 -2.22 -20.66
CA ARG A 283 14.46 -3.61 -20.73
C ARG A 283 13.34 -4.63 -20.84
N VAL A 284 12.32 -4.55 -19.97
CA VAL A 284 11.22 -5.52 -19.99
C VAL A 284 10.33 -5.35 -21.23
N SER A 285 10.16 -4.13 -21.73
CA SER A 285 9.28 -3.84 -22.87
C SER A 285 9.75 -4.44 -24.20
N ASN A 286 10.98 -4.97 -24.23
CA ASN A 286 11.55 -5.74 -25.35
C ASN A 286 11.33 -7.26 -25.21
N GLN A 287 10.71 -7.71 -24.11
CA GLN A 287 10.37 -9.12 -23.88
C GLN A 287 8.95 -9.42 -24.38
N ALA A 288 8.74 -10.66 -24.84
CA ALA A 288 7.45 -11.11 -25.31
C ALA A 288 6.39 -11.03 -24.19
N GLY A 289 5.23 -10.45 -24.49
CA GLY A 289 4.13 -10.26 -23.54
C GLY A 289 4.18 -8.96 -22.74
N TYR A 290 5.18 -8.11 -22.94
CA TYR A 290 5.35 -6.81 -22.27
C TYR A 290 5.42 -5.63 -23.25
N GLU A 291 5.05 -5.84 -24.51
CA GLU A 291 5.18 -4.84 -25.58
C GLU A 291 4.37 -3.57 -25.29
N ARG A 292 3.29 -3.69 -24.51
CA ARG A 292 2.43 -2.56 -24.11
C ARG A 292 3.14 -1.58 -23.18
N LEU A 293 4.21 -2.00 -22.52
CA LEU A 293 5.02 -1.16 -21.63
C LEU A 293 5.87 -0.13 -22.39
N GLN A 294 6.04 -0.26 -23.71
CA GLN A 294 6.76 0.71 -24.53
C GLN A 294 6.17 2.12 -24.45
N LYS A 295 4.84 2.26 -24.41
CA LYS A 295 4.17 3.57 -24.35
C LYS A 295 4.41 4.27 -22.99
N PRO A 296 4.18 3.63 -21.83
CA PRO A 296 4.60 4.17 -20.54
C PRO A 296 6.09 4.48 -20.43
N ALA A 297 6.96 3.60 -20.95
CA ALA A 297 8.41 3.80 -20.94
C ALA A 297 8.79 5.07 -21.72
N THR A 298 8.27 5.22 -22.94
CA THR A 298 8.46 6.41 -23.78
C THR A 298 7.94 7.66 -23.08
N TRP A 299 6.74 7.60 -22.49
CA TRP A 299 6.16 8.72 -21.77
C TRP A 299 7.05 9.16 -20.61
N LEU A 300 7.52 8.23 -19.78
CA LEU A 300 8.42 8.52 -18.64
C LEU A 300 9.75 9.09 -19.12
N LYS A 301 10.34 8.52 -20.17
CA LYS A 301 11.59 8.98 -20.76
C LYS A 301 11.51 10.43 -21.21
N GLU A 302 10.49 10.79 -22.00
CA GLU A 302 10.27 12.17 -22.45
C GLU A 302 10.19 13.17 -21.29
N ARG A 303 9.53 12.79 -20.18
CA ARG A 303 9.37 13.66 -19.01
C ARG A 303 10.65 13.76 -18.20
N PHE A 304 11.35 12.64 -18.00
CA PHE A 304 12.65 12.64 -17.33
C PHE A 304 13.68 13.44 -18.12
N ASP A 305 13.78 13.26 -19.43
CA ASP A 305 14.68 14.03 -20.30
C ASP A 305 14.40 15.54 -20.25
N ALA A 306 13.13 15.94 -20.09
CA ALA A 306 12.77 17.33 -19.89
C ALA A 306 13.25 17.88 -18.54
N ILE A 307 13.10 17.12 -17.45
CA ILE A 307 13.45 17.59 -16.09
C ILE A 307 14.95 17.47 -15.79
N ARG A 308 15.72 16.67 -16.54
CA ARG A 308 17.19 16.58 -16.40
C ARG A 308 17.91 17.91 -16.59
N LYS A 309 17.30 18.82 -17.35
CA LYS A 309 17.82 20.15 -17.65
C LYS A 309 17.60 21.14 -16.50
N MET A 310 16.84 20.75 -15.48
CA MET A 310 16.53 21.60 -14.34
C MET A 310 17.70 21.66 -13.37
N PRO A 311 17.90 22.79 -12.68
CA PRO A 311 18.81 22.86 -11.55
C PRO A 311 18.49 21.78 -10.51
N SER A 312 19.52 21.20 -9.90
CA SER A 312 19.39 20.03 -9.01
C SER A 312 18.38 20.25 -7.88
N PHE A 313 18.33 21.45 -7.29
CA PHE A 313 17.39 21.78 -6.22
C PHE A 313 15.91 21.73 -6.61
N LEU A 314 15.58 21.80 -7.91
CA LEU A 314 14.21 21.65 -8.42
C LEU A 314 13.87 20.20 -8.77
N LEU A 315 14.86 19.32 -8.90
CA LEU A 315 14.63 17.94 -9.33
C LEU A 315 13.68 17.17 -8.39
N PRO A 316 13.76 17.29 -7.05
CA PRO A 316 12.81 16.63 -6.16
C PRO A 316 11.34 16.97 -6.44
N ARG A 317 11.03 18.24 -6.73
CA ARG A 317 9.66 18.68 -7.06
C ARG A 317 9.18 18.02 -8.36
N TYR A 318 9.96 18.15 -9.43
CA TYR A 318 9.55 17.66 -10.74
C TYR A 318 9.52 16.13 -10.80
N PHE A 319 10.47 15.45 -10.15
CA PHE A 319 10.43 14.01 -9.97
C PHE A 319 9.13 13.58 -9.26
N GLY A 320 8.80 14.24 -8.14
CA GLY A 320 7.54 13.99 -7.43
C GLY A 320 6.30 14.20 -8.30
N LEU A 321 6.27 15.24 -9.15
CA LEU A 321 5.18 15.49 -10.09
C LEU A 321 5.05 14.38 -11.15
N VAL A 322 6.16 13.96 -11.77
CA VAL A 322 6.15 12.90 -12.78
C VAL A 322 5.70 11.57 -12.16
N ILE A 323 6.30 11.17 -11.03
CA ILE A 323 5.95 9.90 -10.36
C ILE A 323 4.50 9.90 -9.91
N ARG A 324 4.01 10.99 -9.28
CA ARG A 324 2.60 11.10 -8.89
C ARG A 324 1.67 10.92 -10.09
N THR A 325 2.00 11.55 -11.22
CA THR A 325 1.19 11.51 -12.43
C THR A 325 1.18 10.10 -13.04
N ALA A 326 2.34 9.47 -13.16
CA ALA A 326 2.47 8.09 -13.66
C ALA A 326 1.76 7.08 -12.75
N TYR A 327 1.98 7.19 -11.43
CA TYR A 327 1.37 6.33 -10.42
C TYR A 327 -0.16 6.43 -10.48
N ARG A 328 -0.72 7.65 -10.50
CA ARG A 328 -2.17 7.85 -10.60
C ARG A 328 -2.73 7.29 -11.90
N ALA A 329 -2.05 7.48 -13.03
CA ALA A 329 -2.49 6.91 -14.31
C ALA A 329 -2.52 5.38 -14.29
N ALA A 330 -1.49 4.74 -13.71
CA ALA A 330 -1.43 3.29 -13.54
C ALA A 330 -2.50 2.77 -12.56
N TRP A 331 -2.67 3.44 -11.41
CA TRP A 331 -3.67 3.09 -10.41
C TRP A 331 -5.10 3.21 -10.94
N GLU A 332 -5.43 4.35 -11.56
CA GLU A 332 -6.76 4.56 -12.19
C GLU A 332 -7.00 3.56 -13.33
N ARG A 333 -5.96 3.22 -14.10
CA ARG A 333 -6.06 2.18 -15.14
C ARG A 333 -6.40 0.83 -14.54
N SER A 334 -5.74 0.43 -13.44
CA SER A 334 -6.03 -0.82 -12.74
C SER A 334 -7.49 -0.89 -12.27
N LEU A 335 -7.96 0.16 -11.58
CA LEU A 335 -9.36 0.22 -11.12
C LEU A 335 -10.35 0.26 -12.29
N GLY A 336 -10.00 0.93 -13.40
CA GLY A 336 -10.83 0.99 -14.60
C GLY A 336 -11.03 -0.36 -15.30
N LEU A 337 -10.13 -1.31 -15.08
CA LEU A 337 -10.20 -2.68 -15.61
C LEU A 337 -10.96 -3.66 -14.69
N MET A 338 -11.19 -3.28 -13.43
CA MET A 338 -11.93 -4.09 -12.49
C MET A 338 -13.44 -3.89 -12.64
N ASN A 339 -14.22 -4.80 -12.06
CA ASN A 339 -15.68 -4.72 -12.11
C ASN A 339 -16.24 -3.46 -11.42
N LYS A 340 -17.53 -3.19 -11.66
CA LYS A 340 -18.23 -2.01 -11.15
C LYS A 340 -18.15 -1.89 -9.62
N ASN A 341 -18.32 -3.00 -8.90
CA ASN A 341 -18.36 -3.03 -7.43
C ASN A 341 -17.06 -2.53 -6.82
N VAL A 342 -15.91 -2.86 -7.42
CA VAL A 342 -14.61 -2.35 -6.98
C VAL A 342 -14.40 -0.90 -7.43
N ARG A 343 -14.65 -0.62 -8.72
CA ARG A 343 -14.39 0.71 -9.30
C ARG A 343 -15.17 1.83 -8.61
N GLU A 344 -16.42 1.56 -8.24
CA GLU A 344 -17.30 2.50 -7.53
C GLU A 344 -17.32 2.27 -6.01
N GLY A 345 -16.52 1.31 -5.53
CA GLY A 345 -16.39 0.98 -4.12
C GLY A 345 -15.63 2.04 -3.31
N GLN A 346 -15.69 1.91 -1.98
CA GLN A 346 -14.91 2.79 -1.08
C GLN A 346 -13.40 2.55 -1.24
N TRP A 347 -12.61 3.54 -0.81
CA TRP A 347 -11.14 3.52 -0.87
C TRP A 347 -10.52 2.21 -0.34
N PHE A 348 -11.02 1.69 0.79
CA PHE A 348 -10.46 0.47 1.39
C PHE A 348 -10.68 -0.78 0.52
N LEU A 349 -11.84 -0.88 -0.15
CA LEU A 349 -12.09 -1.98 -1.10
C LEU A 349 -11.17 -1.84 -2.33
N GLN A 350 -10.93 -0.62 -2.80
CA GLN A 350 -10.02 -0.35 -3.92
C GLN A 350 -8.58 -0.72 -3.56
N ASP A 351 -8.10 -0.36 -2.38
CA ASP A 351 -6.75 -0.73 -1.90
C ASP A 351 -6.60 -2.25 -1.76
N LEU A 352 -7.60 -2.93 -1.17
CA LEU A 352 -7.63 -4.40 -1.10
C LEU A 352 -7.60 -5.03 -2.50
N ALA A 353 -8.39 -4.50 -3.44
CA ALA A 353 -8.45 -5.02 -4.79
C ALA A 353 -7.12 -4.86 -5.55
N MET A 354 -6.35 -3.82 -5.25
CA MET A 354 -5.01 -3.62 -5.83
C MET A 354 -3.99 -4.66 -5.36
N VAL A 355 -4.24 -5.38 -4.26
CA VAL A 355 -3.47 -6.58 -3.90
C VAL A 355 -3.59 -7.67 -4.98
N SER A 356 -4.70 -7.74 -5.73
CA SER A 356 -4.80 -8.69 -6.85
C SER A 356 -3.77 -8.41 -7.95
N VAL A 357 -3.43 -7.14 -8.17
CA VAL A 357 -2.41 -6.69 -9.13
C VAL A 357 -1.02 -6.99 -8.58
N GLN A 358 -0.80 -6.84 -7.28
CA GLN A 358 0.47 -7.23 -6.63
C GLN A 358 0.77 -8.73 -6.80
N GLN A 359 -0.23 -9.57 -6.54
CA GLN A 359 -0.03 -11.01 -6.40
C GLN A 359 -0.06 -11.76 -7.73
N THR A 360 -0.43 -11.15 -8.85
CA THR A 360 -0.55 -11.86 -10.14
C THR A 360 0.23 -11.15 -11.23
N GLY A 361 1.28 -11.81 -11.71
CA GLY A 361 2.12 -11.33 -12.80
C GLY A 361 3.02 -12.45 -13.31
N TYR A 362 3.85 -12.17 -14.31
CA TYR A 362 4.87 -13.13 -14.73
C TYR A 362 6.07 -13.10 -13.78
N VAL A 363 6.64 -14.27 -13.57
CA VAL A 363 8.00 -14.47 -13.08
C VAL A 363 8.70 -15.45 -14.03
N LYS A 364 10.04 -15.42 -14.06
CA LYS A 364 10.85 -16.25 -14.93
C LYS A 364 11.00 -17.68 -14.39
N SER A 365 11.13 -17.83 -13.07
CA SER A 365 11.38 -19.13 -12.43
C SER A 365 10.14 -19.99 -12.14
N ALA A 366 8.93 -19.45 -12.33
CA ALA A 366 7.70 -20.17 -12.04
C ALA A 366 6.58 -19.82 -13.02
N SER A 367 5.69 -20.78 -13.26
CA SER A 367 4.48 -20.59 -14.05
C SER A 367 3.39 -21.56 -13.56
N LEU A 368 2.19 -21.50 -14.13
CA LEU A 368 1.16 -22.51 -13.87
C LEU A 368 1.44 -23.84 -14.59
N TYR A 369 2.26 -23.80 -15.64
CA TYR A 369 2.55 -24.95 -16.49
C TYR A 369 4.05 -25.13 -16.69
N PRO A 370 4.52 -26.37 -16.95
CA PRO A 370 5.94 -26.68 -17.11
C PRO A 370 6.68 -25.92 -18.22
N LYS A 371 5.98 -25.62 -19.32
CA LYS A 371 6.58 -25.18 -20.60
C LYS A 371 5.89 -23.96 -21.20
N LYS A 372 4.95 -23.36 -20.48
CA LYS A 372 4.16 -22.20 -20.94
C LYS A 372 4.29 -21.12 -19.88
N ALA A 373 4.83 -19.96 -20.25
CA ALA A 373 4.83 -18.79 -19.38
C ALA A 373 3.41 -18.21 -19.35
N VAL A 374 2.83 -18.13 -18.16
CA VAL A 374 1.54 -17.46 -17.92
C VAL A 374 1.63 -16.65 -16.64
N PRO A 375 0.77 -15.63 -16.46
CA PRO A 375 0.67 -14.92 -15.19
C PRO A 375 0.32 -15.92 -14.09
N ILE A 376 1.09 -15.90 -13.01
CA ILE A 376 0.98 -16.84 -11.91
C ILE A 376 0.74 -16.09 -10.61
N PHE A 377 -0.20 -16.59 -9.84
CA PHE A 377 -0.52 -16.10 -8.50
C PHE A 377 0.61 -16.42 -7.51
N GLY A 378 1.09 -15.38 -6.83
CA GLY A 378 1.94 -15.44 -5.66
C GLY A 378 1.09 -15.37 -4.39
N SER A 379 1.37 -16.25 -3.42
CA SER A 379 0.66 -16.24 -2.13
C SER A 379 1.12 -15.10 -1.21
N ARG A 380 2.42 -14.83 -1.21
CA ARG A 380 3.15 -13.95 -0.31
C ARG A 380 4.18 -13.18 -1.13
N LEU A 381 4.32 -11.89 -0.89
CA LEU A 381 5.48 -11.16 -1.43
C LEU A 381 6.68 -11.32 -0.49
N THR A 382 7.88 -11.10 -1.05
CA THR A 382 9.23 -11.37 -0.49
C THR A 382 9.71 -12.82 -0.65
N THR A 383 9.76 -13.60 0.45
CA THR A 383 10.47 -14.90 0.52
C THR A 383 9.81 -16.04 -0.25
N PHE A 384 8.51 -15.94 -0.56
CA PHE A 384 7.78 -16.95 -1.33
C PHE A 384 7.20 -16.37 -2.63
N ALA A 385 7.88 -15.39 -3.22
CA ALA A 385 7.40 -14.70 -4.42
C ALA A 385 7.85 -15.37 -5.73
N VAL A 386 8.82 -16.29 -5.72
CA VAL A 386 9.45 -16.85 -6.94
C VAL A 386 9.69 -18.35 -6.82
N GLU A 387 10.18 -18.97 -7.89
CA GLU A 387 10.52 -20.39 -7.97
C GLU A 387 9.39 -21.34 -7.52
N TRP A 388 9.75 -22.50 -6.95
CA TRP A 388 8.82 -23.49 -6.44
C TRP A 388 7.87 -22.90 -5.40
N ALA A 389 8.34 -21.92 -4.63
CA ALA A 389 7.66 -21.30 -3.49
C ALA A 389 6.52 -20.35 -3.87
N ARG A 390 6.38 -19.96 -5.14
CA ARG A 390 5.40 -18.92 -5.54
C ARG A 390 3.94 -19.32 -5.33
N CYS A 391 3.55 -20.49 -5.81
CA CYS A 391 2.15 -20.84 -6.02
C CYS A 391 1.71 -22.03 -5.18
N TRP A 392 0.77 -21.76 -4.27
CA TRP A 392 0.22 -22.73 -3.32
C TRP A 392 -1.28 -22.91 -3.54
N GLY A 393 -1.74 -24.14 -3.71
CA GLY A 393 -3.14 -24.47 -4.02
C GLY A 393 -4.10 -23.94 -2.97
N ARG A 394 -3.81 -24.14 -1.68
CA ARG A 394 -4.61 -23.62 -0.57
C ARG A 394 -4.77 -22.10 -0.68
N ASP A 395 -3.67 -21.38 -0.75
CA ASP A 395 -3.65 -19.92 -0.77
C ASP A 395 -4.35 -19.36 -2.02
N VAL A 396 -4.13 -19.97 -3.20
CA VAL A 396 -4.81 -19.60 -4.45
C VAL A 396 -6.32 -19.70 -4.27
N PHE A 397 -6.84 -20.85 -3.84
CA PHE A 397 -8.28 -21.09 -3.83
C PHE A 397 -9.02 -20.47 -2.64
N ILE A 398 -8.33 -20.15 -1.55
CA ILE A 398 -8.88 -19.25 -0.52
C ILE A 398 -9.01 -17.82 -1.05
N SER A 399 -8.03 -17.35 -1.83
CA SER A 399 -7.96 -15.96 -2.27
C SER A 399 -8.71 -15.66 -3.57
N ALA A 400 -8.90 -16.66 -4.42
CA ALA A 400 -9.39 -16.51 -5.80
C ALA A 400 -10.78 -15.88 -5.85
N ARG A 401 -11.66 -16.19 -4.89
CA ARG A 401 -12.99 -15.59 -4.84
C ARG A 401 -12.92 -14.07 -4.68
N GLY A 402 -12.10 -13.56 -3.76
CA GLY A 402 -11.93 -12.12 -3.56
C GLY A 402 -11.07 -11.47 -4.64
N LEU A 403 -9.85 -11.97 -4.86
CA LEU A 403 -8.85 -11.32 -5.70
C LEU A 403 -9.05 -11.53 -7.20
N PHE A 404 -9.76 -12.58 -7.63
CA PHE A 404 -10.11 -12.77 -9.03
C PHE A 404 -11.60 -12.54 -9.30
N LEU A 405 -12.50 -13.30 -8.68
CA LEU A 405 -13.93 -13.17 -9.00
C LEU A 405 -14.48 -11.81 -8.53
N GLY A 406 -14.13 -11.39 -7.32
CA GLY A 406 -14.51 -10.12 -6.71
C GLY A 406 -13.96 -8.88 -7.42
N THR A 407 -12.89 -9.03 -8.21
CA THR A 407 -12.29 -7.94 -9.01
C THR A 407 -12.64 -8.01 -10.50
N GLY A 408 -13.23 -9.11 -10.98
CA GLY A 408 -13.60 -9.31 -12.38
C GLY A 408 -12.54 -10.01 -13.24
N ARG A 409 -11.51 -10.61 -12.63
CA ARG A 409 -10.41 -11.32 -13.31
C ARG A 409 -10.76 -12.79 -13.59
N TYR A 410 -11.84 -13.00 -14.32
CA TYR A 410 -12.40 -14.34 -14.56
C TYR A 410 -11.51 -15.23 -15.42
N GLY A 411 -10.73 -14.63 -16.34
CA GLY A 411 -9.80 -15.36 -17.19
C GLY A 411 -8.65 -15.98 -16.38
N GLU A 412 -8.06 -15.21 -15.49
CA GLU A 412 -7.00 -15.69 -14.59
C GLU A 412 -7.52 -16.74 -13.61
N ALA A 413 -8.71 -16.55 -13.03
CA ALA A 413 -9.33 -17.58 -12.18
C ALA A 413 -9.50 -18.92 -12.92
N LYS A 414 -10.00 -18.86 -14.16
CA LYS A 414 -10.17 -20.03 -15.02
C LYS A 414 -8.83 -20.72 -15.30
N GLU A 415 -7.80 -19.96 -15.70
CA GLU A 415 -6.48 -20.52 -16.00
C GLU A 415 -5.89 -21.26 -14.78
N HIS A 416 -6.04 -20.71 -13.57
CA HIS A 416 -5.58 -21.37 -12.33
C HIS A 416 -6.38 -22.64 -12.02
N ILE A 417 -7.72 -22.60 -12.15
CA ILE A 417 -8.56 -23.79 -11.96
C ILE A 417 -8.13 -24.91 -12.92
N LEU A 418 -7.94 -24.59 -14.21
CA LEU A 418 -7.55 -25.57 -15.22
C LEU A 418 -6.13 -26.12 -14.97
N ALA A 419 -5.19 -25.26 -14.58
CA ALA A 419 -3.82 -25.68 -14.26
C ALA A 419 -3.77 -26.66 -13.07
N PHE A 420 -4.42 -26.33 -11.96
CA PHE A 420 -4.48 -27.24 -10.80
C PHE A 420 -5.27 -28.52 -11.09
N SER A 421 -6.31 -28.45 -11.94
CA SER A 421 -7.05 -29.64 -12.39
C SER A 421 -6.17 -30.57 -13.22
N SER A 422 -5.26 -30.02 -14.04
CA SER A 422 -4.38 -30.83 -14.89
C SER A 422 -3.37 -31.69 -14.12
N VAL A 423 -3.15 -31.35 -12.85
CA VAL A 423 -2.29 -32.09 -11.91
C VAL A 423 -3.11 -32.68 -10.77
N LEU A 424 -4.37 -33.07 -11.00
CA LEU A 424 -5.09 -33.87 -10.00
C LEU A 424 -4.41 -35.22 -9.82
N LYS A 425 -4.19 -35.63 -8.56
CA LYS A 425 -3.69 -36.95 -8.23
C LYS A 425 -4.34 -37.44 -6.94
N HIS A 426 -4.71 -38.73 -6.91
CA HIS A 426 -5.41 -39.31 -5.76
C HIS A 426 -6.71 -38.54 -5.43
N GLY A 427 -7.43 -37.98 -6.41
CA GLY A 427 -8.62 -37.15 -6.14
C GLY A 427 -8.34 -35.84 -5.37
N MET A 428 -7.07 -35.46 -5.24
CA MET A 428 -6.59 -34.26 -4.54
C MET A 428 -5.82 -33.36 -5.51
N ILE A 429 -5.77 -32.07 -5.20
CA ILE A 429 -4.82 -31.14 -5.83
C ILE A 429 -3.62 -30.89 -4.92
N PRO A 430 -2.48 -30.48 -5.48
CA PRO A 430 -1.29 -30.25 -4.67
C PRO A 430 -1.41 -28.98 -3.82
N ASN A 431 -0.72 -28.99 -2.67
CA ASN A 431 -0.49 -27.78 -1.90
C ASN A 431 0.52 -26.89 -2.61
N LEU A 432 1.63 -27.46 -3.09
CA LEU A 432 2.68 -26.75 -3.82
C LEU A 432 2.58 -27.12 -5.29
N LEU A 433 2.41 -26.15 -6.19
CA LEU A 433 2.22 -26.46 -7.62
C LEU A 433 3.52 -26.87 -8.32
N GLY A 434 4.66 -26.24 -7.99
CA GLY A 434 5.96 -26.52 -8.63
C GLY A 434 5.93 -26.40 -10.16
N SER A 435 5.20 -25.39 -10.67
CA SER A 435 4.89 -25.20 -12.09
C SER A 435 4.29 -26.41 -12.81
N GLY A 436 3.60 -27.30 -12.07
CA GLY A 436 3.03 -28.54 -12.59
C GLY A 436 4.04 -29.66 -12.84
N ASN A 437 5.34 -29.41 -12.67
CA ASN A 437 6.39 -30.41 -12.86
C ASN A 437 6.66 -31.23 -11.59
N LEU A 438 6.73 -30.54 -10.45
CA LEU A 438 7.04 -31.15 -9.15
C LEU A 438 5.98 -30.77 -8.10
N PRO A 439 4.70 -31.07 -8.34
CA PRO A 439 3.64 -30.78 -7.38
C PRO A 439 3.74 -31.66 -6.14
N ARG A 440 3.46 -31.10 -4.96
CA ARG A 440 3.44 -31.83 -3.66
C ARG A 440 2.03 -31.96 -3.09
N TYR A 441 1.61 -33.17 -2.77
CA TYR A 441 0.23 -33.52 -2.35
C TYR A 441 0.12 -33.77 -0.85
N ASN A 442 0.55 -32.80 -0.04
CA ASN A 442 0.48 -32.86 1.43
C ASN A 442 -0.69 -32.03 2.02
N SER A 443 -1.63 -31.56 1.19
CA SER A 443 -2.78 -30.75 1.63
C SER A 443 -4.09 -31.47 1.37
N ARG A 444 -4.81 -31.75 2.46
CA ARG A 444 -6.14 -32.39 2.45
C ARG A 444 -7.29 -31.42 2.16
N ASP A 445 -7.04 -30.14 2.39
CA ASP A 445 -8.01 -29.05 2.34
C ASP A 445 -8.03 -28.31 0.99
N SER A 446 -6.91 -28.26 0.26
CA SER A 446 -6.80 -27.50 -1.01
C SER A 446 -7.89 -27.88 -2.01
N ILE A 447 -8.20 -29.18 -2.16
CA ILE A 447 -9.25 -29.63 -3.08
C ILE A 447 -10.62 -29.07 -2.72
N TRP A 448 -10.96 -28.99 -1.44
CA TRP A 448 -12.25 -28.49 -1.00
C TRP A 448 -12.39 -26.98 -1.23
N PHE A 449 -11.32 -26.21 -1.02
CA PHE A 449 -11.29 -24.79 -1.39
C PHE A 449 -11.36 -24.58 -2.91
N MET A 450 -10.72 -25.45 -3.70
CA MET A 450 -10.83 -25.40 -5.15
C MET A 450 -12.25 -25.68 -5.63
N LEU A 451 -12.89 -26.73 -5.13
CA LEU A 451 -14.28 -27.07 -5.48
C LEU A 451 -15.24 -25.94 -5.08
N GLN A 452 -15.03 -25.33 -3.92
CA GLN A 452 -15.75 -24.12 -3.52
C GLN A 452 -15.51 -22.95 -4.49
N THR A 453 -14.27 -22.73 -4.94
CA THR A 453 -13.94 -21.70 -5.93
C THR A 453 -14.63 -21.97 -7.28
N ILE A 454 -14.67 -23.23 -7.74
CA ILE A 454 -15.38 -23.61 -8.97
C ILE A 454 -16.88 -23.33 -8.80
N GLN A 455 -17.47 -23.72 -7.68
CA GLN A 455 -18.86 -23.40 -7.36
C GLN A 455 -19.10 -21.87 -7.41
N ASP A 456 -18.26 -21.08 -6.74
CA ASP A 456 -18.34 -19.61 -6.75
C ASP A 456 -18.18 -19.04 -8.16
N TYR A 457 -17.27 -19.59 -8.98
CA TYR A 457 -17.10 -19.22 -10.39
C TYR A 457 -18.40 -19.41 -11.16
N THR A 458 -19.04 -20.58 -11.02
CA THR A 458 -20.30 -20.86 -11.75
C THR A 458 -21.45 -19.93 -11.36
N LYS A 459 -21.41 -19.36 -10.15
CA LYS A 459 -22.43 -18.43 -9.64
C LYS A 459 -22.15 -16.97 -10.01
N ILE A 460 -20.88 -16.55 -10.03
CA ILE A 460 -20.48 -15.15 -10.17
C ILE A 460 -20.21 -14.79 -11.63
N VAL A 461 -19.59 -15.69 -12.40
CA VAL A 461 -19.16 -15.40 -13.76
C VAL A 461 -20.33 -15.55 -14.74
N PRO A 462 -20.55 -14.59 -15.65
CA PRO A 462 -21.53 -14.76 -16.73
C PRO A 462 -21.26 -16.03 -17.53
N ASN A 463 -22.29 -16.87 -17.73
CA ASN A 463 -22.17 -18.20 -18.32
C ASN A 463 -21.14 -19.12 -17.62
N GLY A 464 -20.93 -18.92 -16.31
CA GLY A 464 -19.88 -19.62 -15.55
C GLY A 464 -20.01 -21.14 -15.54
N LEU A 465 -21.20 -21.71 -15.80
CA LEU A 465 -21.39 -23.15 -15.95
C LEU A 465 -20.62 -23.76 -17.14
N ASP A 466 -20.27 -22.96 -18.16
CA ASP A 466 -19.48 -23.45 -19.30
C ASP A 466 -18.07 -23.90 -18.88
N LEU A 467 -17.57 -23.41 -17.74
CA LEU A 467 -16.32 -23.87 -17.13
C LEU A 467 -16.30 -25.40 -16.93
N LEU A 468 -17.46 -26.01 -16.61
CA LEU A 468 -17.56 -27.45 -16.37
C LEU A 468 -17.26 -28.28 -17.63
N LYS A 469 -17.39 -27.68 -18.82
CA LYS A 469 -17.23 -28.35 -20.13
C LYS A 469 -15.86 -28.11 -20.76
N GLU A 470 -14.97 -27.38 -20.11
CA GLU A 470 -13.62 -27.06 -20.62
C GLU A 470 -12.74 -28.31 -20.74
N LYS A 471 -11.88 -28.36 -21.77
CA LYS A 471 -11.09 -29.55 -22.12
C LYS A 471 -9.67 -29.51 -21.56
N THR A 472 -9.46 -30.18 -20.43
CA THR A 472 -8.13 -30.65 -19.92
C THR A 472 -8.22 -32.10 -19.41
N SER A 473 -9.27 -32.84 -19.79
CA SER A 473 -10.17 -33.65 -18.94
C SER A 473 -11.36 -32.79 -18.55
N ILE A 474 -12.59 -33.26 -18.80
CA ILE A 474 -13.80 -32.46 -18.57
C ILE A 474 -13.80 -32.11 -17.08
N LEU A 475 -13.86 -30.83 -16.71
CA LEU A 475 -13.75 -30.41 -15.30
C LEU A 475 -14.83 -31.07 -14.42
N GLU A 476 -16.00 -31.33 -15.01
CA GLU A 476 -17.05 -32.18 -14.43
C GLU A 476 -16.52 -33.54 -13.94
N ASP A 477 -15.65 -34.20 -14.71
CA ASP A 477 -15.05 -35.49 -14.37
C ASP A 477 -14.02 -35.39 -13.25
N ILE A 478 -13.31 -34.26 -13.17
CA ILE A 478 -12.36 -33.98 -12.10
C ILE A 478 -13.10 -33.80 -10.77
N ILE A 479 -14.22 -33.06 -10.77
CA ILE A 479 -15.08 -32.92 -9.60
C ILE A 479 -15.58 -34.30 -9.16
N GLN A 480 -16.05 -35.11 -10.12
CA GLN A 480 -16.49 -36.47 -9.84
C GLN A 480 -15.37 -37.35 -9.28
N GLU A 481 -14.18 -37.33 -9.87
CA GLU A 481 -13.05 -38.13 -9.40
C GLU A 481 -12.70 -37.75 -7.96
N SER A 482 -12.64 -36.45 -7.64
CA SER A 482 -12.38 -35.99 -6.28
C SER A 482 -13.40 -36.54 -5.28
N LEU A 483 -14.71 -36.42 -5.57
CA LEU A 483 -15.75 -36.95 -4.69
C LEU A 483 -15.68 -38.49 -4.57
N GLN A 484 -15.50 -39.18 -5.69
CA GLN A 484 -15.45 -40.64 -5.75
C GLN A 484 -14.24 -41.21 -4.98
N ARG A 485 -13.05 -40.60 -5.14
CA ARG A 485 -11.83 -41.02 -4.46
C ARG A 485 -11.94 -40.87 -2.94
N HIS A 486 -12.52 -39.77 -2.46
CA HIS A 486 -12.75 -39.58 -1.04
C HIS A 486 -13.77 -40.58 -0.49
N ALA A 487 -14.87 -40.83 -1.23
CA ALA A 487 -15.89 -41.79 -0.83
C ALA A 487 -15.37 -43.23 -0.74
N SER A 488 -14.54 -43.66 -1.69
CA SER A 488 -13.92 -44.99 -1.65
C SER A 488 -12.80 -45.12 -0.62
N GLY A 489 -12.32 -44.00 -0.07
CA GLY A 489 -11.16 -43.95 0.80
C GLY A 489 -9.84 -44.05 0.04
N MET A 490 -8.79 -43.51 0.66
CA MET A 490 -7.46 -43.39 0.07
C MET A 490 -6.41 -43.68 1.13
N SER A 491 -5.44 -44.51 0.77
CA SER A 491 -4.24 -44.78 1.57
C SER A 491 -3.06 -44.77 0.62
N PHE A 492 -2.14 -43.83 0.82
CA PHE A 492 -0.96 -43.70 -0.02
C PHE A 492 0.20 -43.09 0.75
N ARG A 493 1.42 -43.36 0.26
CA ARG A 493 2.63 -42.67 0.69
C ARG A 493 2.95 -41.56 -0.30
N GLU A 494 3.31 -40.37 0.18
CA GLU A 494 3.74 -39.27 -0.70
C GLU A 494 4.82 -39.77 -1.67
N ALA A 495 4.66 -39.41 -2.95
CA ALA A 495 5.66 -39.74 -3.96
C ALA A 495 6.99 -39.08 -3.59
N ASN A 496 8.10 -39.80 -3.79
CA ASN A 496 9.45 -39.32 -3.47
C ASN A 496 9.69 -39.04 -1.96
N ALA A 497 8.89 -39.64 -1.07
CA ALA A 497 9.04 -39.52 0.37
C ALA A 497 10.47 -39.78 0.85
N GLY A 498 10.96 -38.88 1.71
CA GLY A 498 12.30 -38.92 2.28
C GLY A 498 12.90 -37.51 2.43
N PRO A 499 14.13 -37.40 2.96
CA PRO A 499 14.75 -36.13 3.30
C PRO A 499 14.90 -35.13 2.14
N ASN A 500 14.94 -35.62 0.90
CA ASN A 500 15.02 -34.77 -0.29
C ASN A 500 13.71 -34.03 -0.61
N LEU A 501 12.57 -34.60 -0.18
CA LEU A 501 11.26 -33.96 -0.32
C LEU A 501 10.94 -33.12 0.92
N ASP A 502 11.20 -33.68 2.11
CA ASP A 502 10.99 -33.02 3.38
C ASP A 502 12.00 -33.54 4.40
N MET A 503 12.94 -32.66 4.78
CA MET A 503 14.06 -33.02 5.65
C MET A 503 13.67 -33.19 7.13
N GLN A 504 12.48 -32.73 7.53
CA GLN A 504 12.02 -32.73 8.93
C GLN A 504 10.90 -33.74 9.18
N MET A 505 10.17 -34.15 8.14
CA MET A 505 9.06 -35.09 8.28
C MET A 505 9.54 -36.50 8.65
N SER A 506 8.94 -37.07 9.69
CA SER A 506 9.17 -38.48 10.04
C SER A 506 8.71 -39.40 8.90
N SER A 507 9.29 -40.61 8.81
CA SER A 507 8.91 -41.57 7.76
C SER A 507 7.40 -41.88 7.75
N ASN A 508 6.76 -41.92 8.92
CA ASN A 508 5.31 -42.16 9.02
C ASN A 508 4.47 -40.93 8.66
N GLY A 509 5.03 -39.72 8.71
CA GLY A 509 4.34 -38.49 8.31
C GLY A 509 4.00 -38.43 6.82
N PHE A 510 4.77 -39.14 5.99
CA PHE A 510 4.52 -39.25 4.54
C PHE A 510 3.37 -40.20 4.18
N ASN A 511 2.85 -40.97 5.13
CA ASN A 511 1.71 -41.85 4.88
C ASN A 511 0.42 -41.07 5.15
N ILE A 512 -0.47 -41.03 4.16
CA ILE A 512 -1.72 -40.28 4.20
C ILE A 512 -2.87 -41.27 4.08
N ASP A 513 -3.73 -41.27 5.09
CA ASP A 513 -4.96 -42.05 5.13
C ASP A 513 -6.17 -41.12 5.24
N ILE A 514 -7.08 -41.24 4.29
CA ILE A 514 -8.33 -40.48 4.21
C ILE A 514 -9.47 -41.48 4.00
N LYS A 515 -10.50 -41.40 4.84
CA LYS A 515 -11.69 -42.24 4.75
C LYS A 515 -12.93 -41.46 5.10
N VAL A 516 -14.08 -41.87 4.58
CA VAL A 516 -15.36 -41.38 5.07
C VAL A 516 -15.83 -42.26 6.23
N ASP A 517 -16.27 -41.64 7.31
CA ASP A 517 -17.09 -42.31 8.31
C ASP A 517 -18.53 -42.30 7.83
N TRP A 518 -19.01 -43.44 7.33
CA TRP A 518 -20.36 -43.57 6.77
C TRP A 518 -21.49 -43.54 7.79
N THR A 519 -21.18 -43.51 9.10
CA THR A 519 -22.19 -43.23 10.13
C THR A 519 -22.56 -41.75 10.18
N THR A 520 -21.59 -40.87 9.98
CA THR A 520 -21.75 -39.40 10.04
C THR A 520 -21.71 -38.73 8.66
N GLY A 521 -21.13 -39.39 7.66
CA GLY A 521 -20.81 -38.83 6.34
C GLY A 521 -19.54 -37.99 6.32
N PHE A 522 -18.77 -37.90 7.41
CA PHE A 522 -17.61 -37.00 7.50
C PHE A 522 -16.34 -37.62 6.92
N ILE A 523 -15.48 -36.77 6.36
CA ILE A 523 -14.14 -37.18 5.95
C ILE A 523 -13.22 -37.14 7.18
N LEU A 524 -12.68 -38.30 7.51
CA LEU A 524 -11.65 -38.51 8.52
C LEU A 524 -10.29 -38.65 7.85
N ALA A 525 -9.29 -37.95 8.37
CA ALA A 525 -7.92 -38.14 7.95
C ALA A 525 -6.99 -38.40 9.13
N ALA A 526 -5.98 -39.24 8.92
CA ALA A 526 -4.94 -39.50 9.90
C ALA A 526 -3.57 -39.09 9.34
N THR A 527 -2.89 -38.19 10.05
CA THR A 527 -1.57 -37.66 9.72
C THR A 527 -0.75 -37.46 11.00
N LYS A 528 -0.83 -38.43 11.93
CA LYS A 528 -0.34 -38.34 13.33
C LYS A 528 1.07 -37.77 13.52
N ASN A 529 1.94 -37.80 12.49
CA ASN A 529 3.34 -37.36 12.58
C ASN A 529 3.74 -36.29 11.55
N ASN A 530 2.80 -35.49 11.04
CA ASN A 530 3.03 -34.58 9.90
C ASN A 530 3.38 -33.13 10.33
N CYS A 531 3.03 -32.63 11.52
CA CYS A 531 3.33 -31.23 11.91
C CYS A 531 3.16 -30.88 13.41
N GLY A 532 3.47 -29.63 13.77
CA GLY A 532 3.33 -29.08 15.14
C GLY A 532 1.89 -28.90 15.65
N THR A 533 0.90 -28.88 14.76
CA THR A 533 -0.55 -28.86 15.09
C THR A 533 -1.32 -29.83 14.19
N PRO A 534 -1.18 -31.15 14.37
CA PRO A 534 -1.87 -32.12 13.54
C PRO A 534 -3.38 -32.02 13.77
N ARG A 535 -4.14 -31.83 12.69
CA ARG A 535 -5.61 -31.75 12.70
C ARG A 535 -6.21 -33.03 12.15
N ASP A 536 -5.86 -34.13 12.80
CA ASP A 536 -6.39 -35.45 12.48
C ASP A 536 -7.88 -35.54 12.84
N GLY A 537 -8.61 -36.41 12.15
CA GLY A 537 -10.05 -36.56 12.27
C GLY A 537 -10.84 -35.65 11.33
N ALA A 538 -12.04 -35.28 11.75
CA ALA A 538 -13.01 -34.54 10.94
C ALA A 538 -12.82 -33.03 11.09
N ALA A 539 -12.07 -32.40 10.18
CA ALA A 539 -11.87 -30.95 10.22
C ALA A 539 -13.17 -30.20 9.82
N VAL A 540 -13.64 -29.28 10.67
CA VAL A 540 -14.92 -28.57 10.50
C VAL A 540 -15.05 -27.86 9.16
N GLU A 541 -13.98 -27.21 8.67
CA GLU A 541 -13.99 -26.51 7.39
C GLU A 541 -14.07 -27.47 6.20
N ILE A 542 -13.42 -28.64 6.26
CA ILE A 542 -13.51 -29.67 5.21
C ILE A 542 -14.94 -30.21 5.16
N THR A 543 -15.55 -30.50 6.31
CA THR A 543 -16.94 -30.97 6.36
C THR A 543 -17.92 -29.95 5.80
N GLY A 544 -17.75 -28.66 6.14
CA GLY A 544 -18.59 -27.60 5.59
C GLY A 544 -18.42 -27.42 4.07
N LEU A 545 -17.17 -27.44 3.57
CA LEU A 545 -16.88 -27.32 2.13
C LEU A 545 -17.36 -28.55 1.33
N LEU A 546 -17.21 -29.76 1.90
CA LEU A 546 -17.77 -30.99 1.34
C LEU A 546 -19.29 -30.88 1.21
N TYR A 547 -19.97 -30.50 2.29
CA TYR A 547 -21.43 -30.34 2.28
C TYR A 547 -21.89 -29.32 1.21
N SER A 548 -21.23 -28.16 1.15
CA SER A 548 -21.49 -27.13 0.12
C SER A 548 -21.34 -27.70 -1.30
N THR A 549 -20.28 -28.49 -1.52
CA THR A 549 -20.00 -29.14 -2.81
C THR A 549 -21.07 -30.18 -3.15
N LEU A 550 -21.44 -31.06 -2.21
CA LEU A 550 -22.44 -32.11 -2.41
C LEU A 550 -23.81 -31.51 -2.77
N ARG A 551 -24.25 -30.49 -2.02
CA ARG A 551 -25.50 -29.76 -2.30
C ARG A 551 -25.49 -29.13 -3.68
N TRP A 552 -24.36 -28.56 -4.08
CA TRP A 552 -24.19 -27.94 -5.39
C TRP A 552 -24.29 -28.92 -6.54
N VAL A 553 -23.52 -30.02 -6.49
CA VAL A 553 -23.55 -31.01 -7.58
C VAL A 553 -24.88 -31.77 -7.62
N ALA A 554 -25.54 -31.97 -6.47
CA ALA A 554 -26.90 -32.53 -6.41
C ALA A 554 -27.91 -31.62 -7.13
N ASP A 555 -27.90 -30.31 -6.83
CA ASP A 555 -28.78 -29.32 -7.49
C ASP A 555 -28.50 -29.23 -9.00
N LEU A 556 -27.22 -29.25 -9.41
CA LEU A 556 -26.88 -29.28 -10.83
C LEU A 556 -27.34 -30.57 -11.52
N HIS A 557 -27.24 -31.71 -10.84
CA HIS A 557 -27.69 -32.99 -11.38
C HIS A 557 -29.20 -33.00 -11.61
N GLU A 558 -29.97 -32.56 -10.61
CA GLU A 558 -31.42 -32.43 -10.70
C GLU A 558 -31.85 -31.54 -11.89
N LYS A 559 -31.07 -30.50 -12.18
CA LYS A 559 -31.28 -29.59 -13.33
C LYS A 559 -30.73 -30.10 -14.66
N GLY A 560 -30.17 -31.31 -14.72
CA GLY A 560 -29.55 -31.88 -15.92
C GLY A 560 -28.29 -31.13 -16.37
N LYS A 561 -27.61 -30.43 -15.45
CA LYS A 561 -26.36 -29.67 -15.68
C LYS A 561 -25.12 -30.35 -15.13
N TYR A 562 -25.29 -31.48 -14.44
CA TYR A 562 -24.22 -32.35 -13.97
C TYR A 562 -24.62 -33.81 -14.19
N LYS A 563 -23.74 -34.63 -14.76
CA LYS A 563 -24.10 -35.97 -15.27
C LYS A 563 -24.16 -37.06 -14.20
N TYR A 564 -23.49 -36.85 -13.07
CA TYR A 564 -23.41 -37.86 -12.01
C TYR A 564 -24.43 -37.61 -10.89
N ALA A 565 -25.04 -38.68 -10.39
CA ALA A 565 -26.02 -38.62 -9.29
C ALA A 565 -25.40 -38.88 -7.91
N GLY A 566 -24.20 -39.48 -7.85
CA GLY A 566 -23.59 -39.98 -6.63
C GLY A 566 -22.25 -40.66 -6.85
N VAL A 567 -21.83 -41.42 -5.84
CA VAL A 567 -20.53 -42.11 -5.79
C VAL A 567 -20.66 -43.49 -5.16
N SER A 568 -19.78 -44.41 -5.54
CA SER A 568 -19.62 -45.69 -4.83
C SER A 568 -18.93 -45.48 -3.49
N THR A 569 -19.35 -46.20 -2.45
CA THR A 569 -18.75 -46.05 -1.11
C THR A 569 -17.78 -47.19 -0.77
N SER A 570 -16.98 -46.97 0.27
CA SER A 570 -16.16 -48.01 0.90
C SER A 570 -16.93 -48.92 1.87
N ASP A 571 -18.18 -48.58 2.22
CA ASP A 571 -19.02 -49.38 3.10
C ASP A 571 -19.71 -50.50 2.30
N PRO A 572 -19.49 -51.80 2.63
CA PRO A 572 -20.14 -52.91 1.95
C PRO A 572 -21.67 -52.86 1.99
N SER A 573 -22.25 -52.20 3.02
CA SER A 573 -23.70 -52.03 3.18
C SER A 573 -24.29 -50.91 2.32
N ILE A 574 -23.48 -49.91 1.92
CA ILE A 574 -23.90 -48.77 1.10
C ILE A 574 -23.12 -48.79 -0.21
N LYS A 575 -23.50 -49.64 -1.17
CA LYS A 575 -22.71 -49.74 -2.43
C LYS A 575 -22.57 -48.42 -3.18
N VAL A 576 -23.63 -47.62 -3.22
CA VAL A 576 -23.70 -46.30 -3.87
C VAL A 576 -24.49 -45.36 -2.96
N ILE A 577 -24.03 -44.12 -2.83
CA ILE A 577 -24.76 -43.05 -2.15
C ILE A 577 -24.96 -41.88 -3.13
N THR A 578 -26.17 -41.31 -3.16
CA THR A 578 -26.41 -40.10 -3.96
C THR A 578 -25.79 -38.88 -3.29
N PHE A 579 -25.52 -37.82 -4.05
CA PHE A 579 -24.99 -36.59 -3.47
C PHE A 579 -25.95 -35.92 -2.47
N SER A 580 -27.26 -36.03 -2.72
CA SER A 580 -28.27 -35.53 -1.78
C SER A 580 -28.24 -36.33 -0.48
N ASP A 581 -28.28 -37.67 -0.55
CA ASP A 581 -28.28 -38.53 0.63
C ASP A 581 -27.00 -38.36 1.46
N TRP A 582 -25.85 -38.16 0.80
CA TRP A 582 -24.60 -37.88 1.51
C TRP A 582 -24.64 -36.52 2.21
N ALA A 583 -25.16 -35.47 1.53
CA ALA A 583 -25.34 -34.17 2.15
C ALA A 583 -26.29 -34.24 3.36
N ASP A 584 -27.43 -34.93 3.23
CA ASP A 584 -28.42 -35.08 4.31
C ASP A 584 -27.82 -35.82 5.51
N LYS A 585 -27.04 -36.87 5.27
CA LYS A 585 -26.30 -37.57 6.33
C LYS A 585 -25.34 -36.65 7.09
N ILE A 586 -24.59 -35.80 6.40
CA ILE A 586 -23.73 -34.81 7.05
C ILE A 586 -24.57 -33.85 7.89
N LYS A 587 -25.67 -33.33 7.33
CA LYS A 587 -26.55 -32.36 8.00
C LYS A 587 -27.16 -32.91 9.28
N GLU A 588 -27.63 -34.16 9.27
CA GLU A 588 -28.22 -34.84 10.43
C GLU A 588 -27.22 -35.01 11.59
N ASN A 589 -25.92 -35.10 11.27
CA ASN A 589 -24.88 -35.39 12.26
C ASN A 589 -24.04 -34.16 12.65
N PHE A 590 -24.03 -33.10 11.85
CA PHE A 590 -23.09 -31.98 11.99
C PHE A 590 -23.16 -31.30 13.37
N GLU A 591 -24.32 -30.80 13.77
CA GLU A 591 -24.49 -30.12 15.07
C GLU A 591 -24.16 -31.07 16.23
N ARG A 592 -24.67 -32.31 16.19
CA ARG A 592 -24.40 -33.33 17.23
C ARG A 592 -22.91 -33.54 17.47
N CYS A 593 -22.12 -33.57 16.40
CA CYS A 593 -20.70 -33.89 16.47
C CYS A 593 -19.77 -32.67 16.70
N TYR A 594 -20.16 -31.48 16.24
CA TYR A 594 -19.29 -30.29 16.28
C TYR A 594 -19.68 -29.25 17.33
N TYR A 595 -20.97 -29.17 17.70
CA TYR A 595 -21.41 -28.19 18.69
C TYR A 595 -21.05 -28.65 20.10
N VAL A 596 -20.50 -27.73 20.88
CA VAL A 596 -20.25 -27.93 22.31
C VAL A 596 -21.22 -27.02 23.07
N PRO A 597 -22.15 -27.58 23.85
CA PRO A 597 -23.15 -26.78 24.54
C PRO A 597 -22.54 -25.93 25.66
N LEU A 598 -23.26 -24.86 26.01
CA LEU A 598 -22.83 -23.89 27.03
C LEU A 598 -22.84 -24.49 28.44
N ASP A 599 -23.84 -25.30 28.77
CA ASP A 599 -23.95 -26.01 30.05
C ASP A 599 -23.49 -27.46 29.88
N SER A 600 -22.60 -27.92 30.77
CA SER A 600 -22.10 -29.30 30.76
C SER A 600 -23.18 -30.35 30.99
N LYS A 601 -24.34 -29.96 31.54
CA LYS A 601 -25.51 -30.86 31.65
C LYS A 601 -26.03 -31.32 30.28
N ASP A 602 -25.83 -30.49 29.26
CA ASP A 602 -26.25 -30.79 27.90
C ASP A 602 -25.21 -31.60 27.12
N ASP A 603 -23.99 -31.79 27.66
CA ASP A 603 -22.90 -32.51 26.97
C ASP A 603 -23.35 -33.92 26.51
N SER A 604 -24.22 -34.59 27.29
CA SER A 604 -24.76 -35.91 26.95
C SER A 604 -25.61 -35.97 25.68
N LYS A 605 -26.05 -34.83 25.14
CA LYS A 605 -26.83 -34.72 23.91
C LYS A 605 -25.95 -34.61 22.65
N TYR A 606 -24.64 -34.45 22.83
CA TYR A 606 -23.66 -34.17 21.78
C TYR A 606 -22.46 -35.12 21.92
N ASP A 607 -21.61 -35.21 20.89
CA ASP A 607 -20.41 -36.07 20.90
C ASP A 607 -19.24 -35.35 21.59
N VAL A 608 -19.48 -34.84 22.80
CA VAL A 608 -18.50 -34.07 23.56
C VAL A 608 -17.57 -35.01 24.33
N ASN A 609 -16.26 -34.94 24.03
CA ASN A 609 -15.24 -35.65 24.79
C ASN A 609 -14.91 -34.90 26.09
N THR A 610 -15.68 -35.16 27.15
CA THR A 610 -15.64 -34.40 28.41
C THR A 610 -14.26 -34.38 29.12
N PRO A 611 -13.41 -35.43 29.07
CA PRO A 611 -12.05 -35.36 29.61
C PRO A 611 -11.12 -34.32 28.97
N ILE A 612 -11.37 -33.92 27.71
CA ILE A 612 -10.50 -33.01 26.96
C ILE A 612 -11.19 -31.73 26.50
N VAL A 613 -12.52 -31.64 26.64
CA VAL A 613 -13.29 -30.47 26.23
C VAL A 613 -12.99 -29.30 27.18
N ASN A 614 -12.13 -28.39 26.73
CA ASN A 614 -11.87 -27.16 27.47
C ASN A 614 -12.81 -26.00 27.05
N ARG A 615 -13.85 -26.28 26.24
CA ARG A 615 -14.77 -25.29 25.64
C ARG A 615 -14.02 -24.12 24.97
N ARG A 616 -12.89 -24.44 24.34
CA ARG A 616 -12.00 -23.50 23.65
C ARG A 616 -12.34 -23.41 22.18
N ALA A 617 -12.18 -22.24 21.60
CA ALA A 617 -12.48 -21.99 20.19
C ALA A 617 -11.20 -21.85 19.35
N ARG A 618 -11.33 -22.18 18.06
CA ARG A 618 -10.37 -21.83 16.99
C ARG A 618 -11.11 -21.12 15.87
N PRO A 619 -10.45 -20.25 15.09
CA PRO A 619 -11.13 -19.44 14.08
C PRO A 619 -11.47 -20.19 12.77
N ASN A 620 -11.56 -21.53 12.80
CA ASN A 620 -11.80 -22.35 11.62
C ASN A 620 -13.29 -22.57 11.33
N PHE A 621 -14.13 -22.69 12.36
CA PHE A 621 -15.56 -22.94 12.20
C PHE A 621 -16.31 -21.87 11.38
N PRO A 622 -15.90 -20.57 11.37
CA PRO A 622 -16.54 -19.59 10.50
C PRO A 622 -16.45 -19.95 9.01
N ILE A 623 -15.44 -20.72 8.58
CA ILE A 623 -15.34 -21.18 7.19
C ILE A 623 -16.58 -21.99 6.82
N ALA A 624 -16.90 -23.02 7.62
CA ALA A 624 -18.11 -23.83 7.44
C ALA A 624 -19.39 -22.98 7.52
N MET A 625 -19.48 -22.05 8.47
CA MET A 625 -20.62 -21.13 8.58
C MET A 625 -20.83 -20.25 7.35
N THR A 626 -19.76 -19.87 6.64
CA THR A 626 -19.90 -19.07 5.41
C THR A 626 -20.41 -19.89 4.23
N VAL A 627 -19.88 -21.09 4.03
CA VAL A 627 -20.16 -21.92 2.83
C VAL A 627 -21.41 -22.79 2.99
N ALA A 628 -21.75 -23.16 4.22
CA ALA A 628 -22.84 -24.07 4.56
C ALA A 628 -23.61 -23.61 5.82
N PRO A 629 -24.21 -22.40 5.82
CA PRO A 629 -24.92 -21.86 6.97
C PRO A 629 -26.12 -22.69 7.44
N GLU A 630 -26.66 -23.58 6.60
CA GLU A 630 -27.78 -24.47 6.89
C GLU A 630 -27.42 -25.70 7.74
N LEU A 631 -26.12 -25.91 7.99
CA LEU A 631 -25.64 -26.93 8.93
C LEU A 631 -25.78 -26.50 10.40
N PHE A 632 -26.07 -25.22 10.66
CA PHE A 632 -26.01 -24.63 11.98
C PHE A 632 -27.38 -24.22 12.48
N ASP A 633 -27.61 -24.41 13.79
CA ASP A 633 -28.67 -23.68 14.48
C ASP A 633 -28.28 -22.18 14.57
N ASP A 634 -29.23 -21.30 14.26
CA ASP A 634 -28.96 -19.86 14.17
C ASP A 634 -28.54 -19.25 15.52
N ALA A 635 -29.09 -19.74 16.65
CA ALA A 635 -28.75 -19.25 17.98
C ALA A 635 -27.39 -19.79 18.45
N HIS A 636 -27.13 -21.08 18.21
CA HIS A 636 -25.81 -21.69 18.48
C HIS A 636 -24.70 -20.98 17.70
N ALA A 637 -24.91 -20.75 16.40
CA ALA A 637 -23.96 -20.05 15.54
C ALA A 637 -23.65 -18.63 16.06
N LEU A 638 -24.68 -17.86 16.41
CA LEU A 638 -24.51 -16.50 16.92
C LEU A 638 -23.71 -16.46 18.21
N ASN A 639 -24.01 -17.36 19.14
CA ASN A 639 -23.31 -17.44 20.41
C ASN A 639 -21.83 -17.79 20.21
N ALA A 640 -21.53 -18.76 19.33
CA ALA A 640 -20.15 -19.12 18.98
C ALA A 640 -19.41 -17.94 18.31
N LEU A 641 -20.07 -17.19 17.44
CA LEU A 641 -19.49 -16.01 16.78
C LEU A 641 -19.24 -14.87 17.76
N PHE A 642 -20.13 -14.60 18.72
CA PHE A 642 -19.89 -13.60 19.77
C PHE A 642 -18.75 -14.02 20.70
N LEU A 643 -18.61 -15.31 20.99
CA LEU A 643 -17.47 -15.80 21.76
C LEU A 643 -16.16 -15.61 20.98
N ALA A 644 -16.12 -15.96 19.69
CA ALA A 644 -14.95 -15.72 18.85
C ALA A 644 -14.62 -14.23 18.73
N ASP A 645 -15.64 -13.36 18.61
CA ASP A 645 -15.47 -11.91 18.58
C ASP A 645 -14.83 -11.34 19.85
N LYS A 646 -15.15 -11.95 20.99
CA LYS A 646 -14.67 -11.53 22.31
C LYS A 646 -13.30 -12.10 22.65
N VAL A 647 -13.04 -13.35 22.27
CA VAL A 647 -11.90 -14.14 22.75
C VAL A 647 -10.79 -14.26 21.71
N LEU A 648 -11.15 -14.41 20.42
CA LEU A 648 -10.19 -14.69 19.37
C LEU A 648 -9.87 -13.47 18.49
N ARG A 649 -10.77 -12.48 18.40
CA ARG A 649 -10.56 -11.35 17.48
C ARG A 649 -9.55 -10.35 18.04
N GLY A 650 -8.39 -10.27 17.41
CA GLY A 650 -7.41 -9.20 17.59
C GLY A 650 -7.78 -7.93 16.82
N PRO A 651 -6.86 -6.93 16.74
CA PRO A 651 -7.11 -5.69 16.02
C PRO A 651 -7.30 -5.86 14.51
N THR A 652 -6.55 -6.79 13.91
CA THR A 652 -6.54 -7.07 12.46
C THR A 652 -6.83 -8.54 12.16
N GLY A 653 -6.23 -9.45 12.94
CA GLY A 653 -6.33 -10.89 12.78
C GLY A 653 -7.19 -11.60 13.82
N MET A 654 -7.39 -12.90 13.61
CA MET A 654 -7.99 -13.82 14.56
C MET A 654 -6.88 -14.67 15.19
N ALA A 655 -6.79 -14.67 16.53
CA ALA A 655 -5.95 -15.57 17.29
C ALA A 655 -6.26 -17.02 16.91
N THR A 656 -5.21 -17.78 16.59
CA THR A 656 -5.33 -19.16 16.10
C THR A 656 -5.68 -20.18 17.18
N LEU A 657 -5.60 -19.78 18.44
CA LEU A 657 -5.95 -20.55 19.62
C LEU A 657 -6.48 -19.60 20.70
N ASP A 658 -7.42 -20.09 21.50
CA ASP A 658 -7.95 -19.39 22.67
C ASP A 658 -6.83 -18.97 23.64
N PRO A 659 -6.75 -17.69 24.06
CA PRO A 659 -5.78 -17.22 25.04
C PRO A 659 -5.80 -17.95 26.40
N ALA A 660 -6.91 -18.59 26.76
CA ALA A 660 -7.02 -19.40 27.97
C ALA A 660 -6.44 -20.82 27.80
N ASP A 661 -5.95 -21.19 26.61
CA ASP A 661 -5.28 -22.46 26.38
C ASP A 661 -3.85 -22.46 26.96
N LEU A 662 -3.47 -23.54 27.63
CA LEU A 662 -2.11 -23.71 28.17
C LEU A 662 -1.04 -23.71 27.06
N ASN A 663 -1.40 -24.03 25.82
CA ASN A 663 -0.53 -24.01 24.65
C ASN A 663 -0.56 -22.67 23.90
N TYR A 664 -1.27 -21.65 24.40
CA TYR A 664 -1.32 -20.33 23.77
C TYR A 664 0.03 -19.62 23.87
N ARG A 665 0.71 -19.45 22.73
CA ARG A 665 2.02 -18.79 22.60
C ARG A 665 1.96 -17.80 21.42
N PRO A 666 1.58 -16.53 21.64
CA PRO A 666 1.13 -15.64 20.56
C PRO A 666 2.25 -14.83 19.87
N TYR A 667 3.52 -15.11 20.18
CA TYR A 667 4.67 -14.43 19.58
C TYR A 667 5.42 -15.40 18.67
N TYR A 668 5.16 -15.33 17.38
CA TYR A 668 5.87 -16.12 16.38
C TYR A 668 7.22 -15.47 16.07
N ILE A 669 8.28 -16.22 16.36
CA ILE A 669 9.67 -15.89 16.05
C ILE A 669 10.27 -17.13 15.40
N ASN A 670 10.38 -17.13 14.07
CA ASN A 670 10.76 -18.33 13.33
C ASN A 670 12.24 -18.71 13.54
N SER A 671 13.08 -17.71 13.80
CA SER A 671 14.50 -17.89 14.05
C SER A 671 14.83 -18.33 15.48
N GLU A 672 13.84 -18.42 16.38
CA GLU A 672 14.06 -18.81 17.77
C GLU A 672 14.74 -20.17 17.86
N ASP A 673 15.86 -20.24 18.58
CA ASP A 673 16.65 -21.47 18.77
C ASP A 673 16.78 -21.79 20.26
N SER A 674 15.64 -21.91 20.91
CA SER A 674 15.53 -22.19 22.35
C SER A 674 15.22 -23.68 22.59
N GLU A 675 15.26 -24.09 23.85
CA GLU A 675 14.79 -25.41 24.30
C GLU A 675 13.27 -25.45 24.55
N ASP A 676 12.55 -24.33 24.35
CA ASP A 676 11.10 -24.30 24.52
C ASP A 676 10.43 -25.05 23.36
N PHE A 677 9.91 -26.24 23.68
CA PHE A 677 9.20 -27.11 22.76
C PHE A 677 8.03 -26.42 22.04
N ALA A 678 7.39 -25.42 22.66
CA ALA A 678 6.19 -24.78 22.12
C ALA A 678 6.50 -23.65 21.13
N THR A 679 7.65 -22.98 21.25
CA THR A 679 7.99 -21.77 20.48
C THR A 679 9.19 -21.93 19.56
N SER A 680 10.18 -22.74 19.95
CA SER A 680 11.42 -22.92 19.21
C SER A 680 11.16 -23.30 17.74
N LYS A 681 11.94 -22.68 16.84
CA LYS A 681 11.82 -22.74 15.38
C LYS A 681 10.41 -22.45 14.86
N GLY A 682 9.69 -21.56 15.55
CA GLY A 682 8.39 -21.06 15.12
C GLY A 682 7.23 -22.06 15.26
N ARG A 683 7.36 -23.09 16.10
CA ARG A 683 6.32 -24.14 16.23
C ARG A 683 4.93 -23.60 16.61
N ASN A 684 4.89 -22.44 17.27
CA ASN A 684 3.67 -21.75 17.67
C ASN A 684 2.93 -20.99 16.55
N TYR A 685 3.35 -21.08 15.29
CA TYR A 685 2.76 -20.38 14.14
C TYR A 685 1.22 -20.41 14.07
N HIS A 686 0.59 -21.50 14.55
CA HIS A 686 -0.86 -21.69 14.62
C HIS A 686 -1.40 -21.95 16.05
N GLN A 687 -0.71 -21.44 17.08
CA GLN A 687 -1.02 -21.65 18.50
C GLN A 687 -1.12 -20.34 19.29
N GLY A 688 -1.60 -19.28 18.65
CA GLY A 688 -1.77 -17.98 19.30
C GLY A 688 -1.63 -16.78 18.37
N PRO A 689 -0.67 -16.75 17.42
CA PRO A 689 -0.55 -15.65 16.48
C PRO A 689 -1.88 -15.37 15.77
N GLU A 690 -2.08 -14.11 15.41
CA GLU A 690 -3.32 -13.57 14.88
C GLU A 690 -3.27 -13.53 13.36
N TRP A 691 -4.04 -14.41 12.72
CA TRP A 691 -4.06 -14.53 11.27
C TRP A 691 -5.13 -13.65 10.66
N LEU A 692 -4.85 -12.98 9.53
CA LEU A 692 -5.78 -12.00 8.96
C LEU A 692 -6.87 -12.62 8.08
N TRP A 693 -6.58 -13.68 7.32
CA TRP A 693 -7.59 -14.29 6.45
C TRP A 693 -8.80 -14.89 7.17
N PRO A 694 -8.69 -15.51 8.37
CA PRO A 694 -9.85 -15.97 9.12
C PRO A 694 -10.73 -14.82 9.57
N THR A 695 -10.21 -13.59 9.71
CA THR A 695 -11.03 -12.40 9.98
C THR A 695 -12.08 -12.21 8.89
N GLY A 696 -11.74 -12.43 7.62
CA GLY A 696 -12.71 -12.35 6.52
C GLY A 696 -13.85 -13.37 6.66
N PHE A 697 -13.52 -14.65 6.89
CA PHE A 697 -14.54 -15.68 7.14
C PHE A 697 -15.38 -15.40 8.39
N PHE A 698 -14.75 -14.97 9.48
CA PHE A 698 -15.41 -14.58 10.72
C PHE A 698 -16.42 -13.45 10.48
N LEU A 699 -16.01 -12.36 9.84
CA LEU A 699 -16.90 -11.22 9.57
C LEU A 699 -18.03 -11.57 8.61
N ARG A 700 -17.77 -12.41 7.61
CA ARG A 700 -18.80 -12.92 6.68
C ARG A 700 -19.85 -13.74 7.43
N ALA A 701 -19.42 -14.68 8.28
CA ALA A 701 -20.32 -15.48 9.11
C ALA A 701 -21.12 -14.60 10.09
N LEU A 702 -20.43 -13.69 10.80
CA LEU A 702 -21.07 -12.75 11.73
C LEU A 702 -22.14 -11.91 11.03
N LEU A 703 -21.83 -11.31 9.87
CA LEU A 703 -22.79 -10.52 9.11
C LEU A 703 -24.01 -11.37 8.70
N LYS A 704 -23.75 -12.56 8.14
CA LYS A 704 -24.81 -13.46 7.64
C LYS A 704 -25.80 -13.83 8.75
N PHE A 705 -25.30 -14.35 9.87
CA PHE A 705 -26.18 -14.79 10.95
C PHE A 705 -26.78 -13.63 11.74
N ASP A 706 -26.07 -12.51 11.93
CA ASP A 706 -26.64 -11.32 12.61
C ASP A 706 -27.80 -10.72 11.80
N LEU A 707 -27.70 -10.71 10.47
CA LEU A 707 -28.79 -10.27 9.60
C LEU A 707 -30.02 -11.19 9.66
N LYS A 708 -29.86 -12.51 9.85
CA LYS A 708 -31.00 -13.45 9.98
C LYS A 708 -31.92 -13.09 11.16
N ARG A 709 -31.33 -12.68 12.30
CA ARG A 709 -32.12 -12.28 13.49
C ARG A 709 -32.69 -10.86 13.41
N ARG A 710 -32.06 -9.95 12.64
CA ARG A 710 -32.44 -8.53 12.57
C ARG A 710 -33.58 -8.31 11.57
N LYS A 711 -34.74 -7.86 12.06
CA LYS A 711 -35.96 -7.71 11.24
C LYS A 711 -36.21 -6.29 10.73
N THR A 712 -35.76 -5.26 11.44
CA THR A 712 -35.99 -3.85 11.05
C THR A 712 -34.82 -3.29 10.23
N PRO A 713 -35.06 -2.29 9.37
CA PRO A 713 -33.98 -1.59 8.66
C PRO A 713 -32.91 -1.03 9.60
N ALA A 714 -33.31 -0.35 10.68
CA ALA A 714 -32.38 0.19 11.66
C ALA A 714 -31.50 -0.90 12.30
N ALA A 715 -32.10 -2.05 12.65
CA ALA A 715 -31.34 -3.16 13.18
C ALA A 715 -30.36 -3.71 12.13
N LYS A 716 -30.78 -3.89 10.87
CA LYS A 716 -29.88 -4.33 9.79
C LYS A 716 -28.73 -3.34 9.56
N THR A 717 -29.00 -2.03 9.57
CA THR A 717 -27.95 -0.99 9.51
C THR A 717 -26.92 -1.15 10.63
N GLU A 718 -27.38 -1.43 11.85
CA GLU A 718 -26.49 -1.68 12.98
C GLU A 718 -25.58 -2.90 12.74
N ALA A 719 -26.06 -3.98 12.10
CA ALA A 719 -25.19 -5.10 11.72
C ALA A 719 -24.02 -4.65 10.83
N PHE A 720 -24.30 -3.86 9.79
CA PHE A 720 -23.26 -3.31 8.92
C PHE A 720 -22.30 -2.37 9.65
N GLN A 721 -22.81 -1.57 10.60
CA GLN A 721 -21.97 -0.72 11.45
C GLN A 721 -21.05 -1.55 12.36
N GLN A 722 -21.56 -2.65 12.93
CA GLN A 722 -20.78 -3.56 13.76
C GLN A 722 -19.65 -4.22 12.96
N ILE A 723 -19.91 -4.63 11.72
CA ILE A 723 -18.87 -5.13 10.81
C ILE A 723 -17.85 -4.04 10.48
N THR A 724 -18.32 -2.83 10.13
CA THR A 724 -17.43 -1.72 9.77
C THR A 724 -16.48 -1.34 10.92
N ARG A 725 -16.98 -1.35 12.17
CA ARG A 725 -16.15 -1.11 13.35
C ARG A 725 -15.03 -2.15 13.51
N ARG A 726 -15.32 -3.42 13.20
CA ARG A 726 -14.34 -4.51 13.29
C ARG A 726 -13.31 -4.52 12.16
N LEU A 727 -13.51 -3.70 11.12
CA LEU A 727 -12.53 -3.48 10.04
C LEU A 727 -11.56 -2.33 10.32
N ALA A 728 -11.71 -1.59 11.43
CA ALA A 728 -10.92 -0.39 11.70
C ALA A 728 -9.41 -0.66 11.69
N GLY A 729 -8.96 -1.72 12.37
CA GLY A 729 -7.54 -2.08 12.39
C GLY A 729 -6.99 -2.45 11.01
N CYS A 730 -7.76 -3.18 10.19
CA CYS A 730 -7.34 -3.50 8.81
C CYS A 730 -7.25 -2.25 7.93
N LYS A 731 -8.17 -1.28 8.10
CA LYS A 731 -8.15 0.00 7.37
C LYS A 731 -6.94 0.83 7.74
N GLU A 732 -6.55 0.85 9.01
CA GLU A 732 -5.34 1.53 9.45
C GLU A 732 -4.07 0.84 8.93
N ALA A 733 -4.01 -0.49 9.07
CA ALA A 733 -2.84 -1.29 8.71
C ALA A 733 -2.45 -1.18 7.22
N ILE A 734 -3.43 -1.15 6.29
CA ILE A 734 -3.13 -1.12 4.85
C ILE A 734 -2.48 0.20 4.39
N VAL A 735 -2.65 1.29 5.15
CA VAL A 735 -2.10 2.62 4.81
C VAL A 735 -0.88 2.99 5.67
N SER A 736 -0.64 2.26 6.76
CA SER A 736 0.41 2.56 7.75
C SER A 736 1.79 2.00 7.38
N THR A 737 1.88 1.12 6.37
CA THR A 737 3.16 0.55 5.91
C THR A 737 3.45 0.95 4.46
N ASP A 738 4.71 0.79 4.05
CA ASP A 738 5.10 1.01 2.65
C ASP A 738 4.56 -0.06 1.70
N TRP A 739 4.20 -1.22 2.24
CA TRP A 739 3.49 -2.28 1.54
C TRP A 739 2.02 -1.90 1.42
N ALA A 740 1.53 -1.76 0.19
CA ALA A 740 0.13 -1.44 -0.10
C ALA A 740 -0.80 -2.65 0.08
N GLY A 741 -0.68 -3.37 1.19
CA GLY A 741 -1.41 -4.61 1.45
C GLY A 741 -1.51 -4.92 2.93
N LEU A 742 -2.08 -6.09 3.24
CA LEU A 742 -2.23 -6.56 4.61
C LEU A 742 -1.30 -7.75 4.86
N THR A 743 -0.65 -7.72 6.01
CA THR A 743 0.23 -8.79 6.48
C THR A 743 -0.47 -10.16 6.52
N GLU A 744 0.31 -11.23 6.49
CA GLU A 744 -0.21 -12.58 6.69
C GLU A 744 -0.79 -12.76 8.10
N LEU A 745 0.00 -12.38 9.09
CA LEU A 745 -0.33 -12.48 10.50
C LEU A 745 0.31 -11.34 11.31
N THR A 746 -0.21 -11.17 12.53
CA THR A 746 0.38 -10.36 13.58
C THR A 746 0.68 -11.24 14.79
N ASN A 747 1.59 -10.77 15.64
CA ASN A 747 1.73 -11.32 16.97
C ASN A 747 0.55 -10.85 17.84
N LYS A 748 0.58 -11.18 19.14
CA LYS A 748 -0.44 -10.82 20.11
C LYS A 748 -0.90 -9.36 20.00
N ASP A 749 -2.21 -9.13 20.05
CA ASP A 749 -2.86 -7.83 20.11
C ASP A 749 -2.43 -6.90 18.95
N GLY A 750 -2.26 -7.47 17.74
CA GLY A 750 -1.85 -6.72 16.55
C GLY A 750 -0.38 -6.31 16.51
N SER A 751 0.45 -6.79 17.44
CA SER A 751 1.88 -6.44 17.47
C SER A 751 2.63 -6.95 16.23
N TYR A 752 3.66 -6.20 15.85
CA TYR A 752 4.47 -6.51 14.67
C TYR A 752 5.11 -7.90 14.76
N CYS A 753 5.08 -8.63 13.64
CA CYS A 753 5.76 -9.91 13.47
C CYS A 753 6.74 -9.79 12.30
N GLY A 754 8.05 -9.86 12.60
CA GLY A 754 9.10 -9.70 11.60
C GLY A 754 9.19 -10.85 10.59
N ASP A 755 8.69 -12.03 10.95
CA ASP A 755 8.66 -13.21 10.08
C ASP A 755 7.39 -13.30 9.22
N SER A 756 6.41 -12.42 9.45
CA SER A 756 5.17 -12.40 8.67
C SER A 756 5.42 -11.81 7.29
N SER A 757 4.82 -12.40 6.25
CA SER A 757 4.80 -11.74 4.95
C SER A 757 4.05 -10.41 5.06
N PRO A 758 4.63 -9.28 4.61
CA PRO A 758 4.07 -7.95 4.82
C PRO A 758 2.83 -7.69 3.94
N THR A 759 2.64 -8.47 2.87
CA THR A 759 1.41 -8.46 2.06
C THR A 759 1.09 -9.86 1.60
N GLN A 760 -0.12 -10.32 1.95
CA GLN A 760 -0.59 -11.66 1.67
C GLN A 760 -1.94 -11.61 0.92
N ALA A 761 -2.05 -12.43 -0.11
CA ALA A 761 -3.22 -12.56 -0.96
C ALA A 761 -4.56 -12.90 -0.26
N TRP A 762 -4.66 -13.94 0.57
CA TRP A 762 -5.85 -14.34 1.35
C TRP A 762 -6.29 -13.28 2.34
N SER A 763 -5.37 -12.46 2.87
CA SER A 763 -5.70 -11.45 3.87
C SER A 763 -6.56 -10.37 3.22
N ALA A 764 -6.20 -9.99 2.00
CA ALA A 764 -7.01 -9.09 1.19
C ALA A 764 -8.24 -9.80 0.57
N GLY A 765 -8.04 -10.99 -0.01
CA GLY A 765 -9.08 -11.75 -0.70
C GLY A 765 -10.29 -12.04 0.19
N CYS A 766 -10.08 -12.51 1.41
CA CYS A 766 -11.17 -12.83 2.34
C CYS A 766 -11.93 -11.58 2.84
N LEU A 767 -11.29 -10.40 2.84
CA LEU A 767 -11.97 -9.13 3.16
C LEU A 767 -12.74 -8.58 1.95
N ILE A 768 -12.26 -8.79 0.72
CA ILE A 768 -13.04 -8.49 -0.49
C ILE A 768 -14.29 -9.37 -0.54
N ASP A 769 -14.17 -10.64 -0.15
CA ASP A 769 -15.31 -11.55 -0.06
C ASP A 769 -16.43 -11.02 0.85
N LEU A 770 -16.07 -10.37 1.97
CA LEU A 770 -17.02 -9.71 2.87
C LEU A 770 -17.77 -8.58 2.15
N TYR A 771 -17.07 -7.73 1.41
CA TYR A 771 -17.71 -6.67 0.62
C TYR A 771 -18.62 -7.23 -0.47
N HIS A 772 -18.18 -8.31 -1.13
CA HIS A 772 -18.95 -8.98 -2.15
C HIS A 772 -20.24 -9.58 -1.59
N ASP A 773 -20.18 -10.23 -0.43
CA ASP A 773 -21.36 -10.76 0.26
C ASP A 773 -22.27 -9.62 0.77
N ALA A 774 -21.68 -8.56 1.35
CA ALA A 774 -22.41 -7.39 1.83
C ALA A 774 -23.22 -6.72 0.72
N ALA A 775 -22.68 -6.64 -0.50
CA ALA A 775 -23.32 -6.05 -1.66
C ALA A 775 -24.53 -6.86 -2.19
N GLN A 776 -24.66 -8.14 -1.82
CA GLN A 776 -25.81 -8.97 -2.22
C GLN A 776 -27.06 -8.70 -1.38
N TYR A 777 -26.92 -8.08 -0.20
CA TYR A 777 -28.06 -7.71 0.60
C TYR A 777 -28.69 -6.42 0.05
N ASP A 778 -30.03 -6.38 0.00
CA ASP A 778 -30.76 -5.19 -0.41
C ASP A 778 -30.60 -4.05 0.60
N VAL A 779 -29.56 -3.24 0.40
CA VAL A 779 -29.26 -2.07 1.22
C VAL A 779 -30.13 -0.86 0.86
N SER A 780 -30.92 -0.89 -0.22
CA SER A 780 -31.82 0.21 -0.58
C SER A 780 -32.92 0.41 0.47
N GLN A 781 -33.27 -0.66 1.19
CA GLN A 781 -34.18 -0.62 2.34
C GLN A 781 -33.58 0.07 3.58
N LEU A 782 -32.27 0.33 3.60
CA LEU A 782 -31.56 0.97 4.73
C LEU A 782 -31.47 2.49 4.58
N SER A 783 -31.72 3.03 3.38
CA SER A 783 -31.58 4.45 3.04
C SER A 783 -32.92 5.19 2.95
N ASN A 784 -33.89 4.86 3.81
CA ASN A 784 -35.02 5.76 4.03
C ASN A 784 -34.62 6.85 5.04
N ARG A 785 -33.90 7.85 4.56
CA ARG A 785 -33.82 9.19 5.17
C ARG A 785 -33.80 10.25 4.08
#